data_AF-A0A7M3WRT2-F1
#
_entry.id   AF-A0A7M3WRT2-F1
#
_cell.length_a   1.000
_cell.length_b   1.000
_cell.length_c   1.000
_cell.angle_alpha   90.00
_cell.angle_beta   90.00
_cell.angle_gamma   90.00
#
_symmetry.space_group_name_H-M   'P 1'
#
loop_
_entity.id
_entity.type
_entity.pdbx_description
1 polymer ?
#
loop_
_entity_poly.entity_id
_entity_poly.type
_entity_poly.pdbx_seq_one_letter_code
_entity_poly.pdbx_strand_id
1 'polypeptide(L)'
;MLDEGSAQPNAMSGRARHALLFSALMVIQVMAPLAVAVPQIGPERVLETDLDRTLLDVFNAGPSGDLAEGWFLPTEAGRVELAHRTSALVAPADWSAWTDETGPLQGWYVLGTTWPVPTSWEGELHEAGVHCGSFLPPAAFHCEVNGMLPEDLEALGVVGMQRFAPSDRVREGLLQDLAKNDGPVLASAMLAGEDLPETMPRGVEVMSHSGRFVDFLLTAEGLATLLHEPTLEWVEPRPWFVNFNDEARHIMNVTGVSSTTNMGATSTGWTGLDGTGVIVTVADTGLDNGVNNSNMHPDFADHIVDVVSFGVPSGTCSYYSLSTCNDGAANEWSGHGTHVAGSVLGDGTHSNGAIRGSAPEARLYFQAIETEATISGTTDGYLLGIPNNLYDLFEPAYDNGSRVHTNSWGSANNGQYTTSSAQADASAHILWDMAILFAAGNEGTDGNSDGEVDLDSMSSPGTSKNVITVGATENDRSSVTATWGGWWPTDYPTNPINSDRQADNIEGMAAFSSRGPTDDSRLKPDVSAPGAWILSTKSRDTTAVGWGAYNTSYTYMGGTSMATPLTAGATALLIQHLDDNLGHSEPSSALVKAILAASSTDMEGQYSSSTNGAGETAPNDHEGWGRVDMWTAVNASFVDNESVSTNDERGWSFNVPSGADDFRVMLAWTDPASTPAASTHLVNDLDLAVKDPSGTWTNLSNNVDNLRGLSFTSPAQGTWEVHVIGTSVPQGGLQMFAMTLSEDWALTNLTVDADLDGVEDDDDDCPNTFGGSTVDRLGCPDTDNDGYSNQDVNWSIAEGADAFPADPTQWADTDYDGYGDNAVGFQPDSCTLVAGNSSQDRFGCIDSDGDGWSDPGGGYTVEQGGDACDAIQGASWRDRNGCADEDGDGASDPDPTGSDASNGSAWVVGDGADAFLGDATQWSDSDGDGFGDNPAPATDPDGCPSQFGDSSADRLGCPDTDGDTYSDPDAGFGTAEGADAFPNDGTQWADQ
;
A
#
# COMPACT_ATOMS: atom_id res chain seq x y z
N MET A 1 -58.17 16.46 21.81
CA MET A 1 -58.66 17.74 22.36
C MET A 1 -58.04 18.82 21.50
N LEU A 2 -58.72 19.97 21.36
CA LEU A 2 -58.42 21.13 20.52
C LEU A 2 -56.91 21.48 20.34
N ASP A 3 -56.42 22.12 19.27
CA ASP A 3 -56.85 22.40 17.87
C ASP A 3 -55.69 23.21 17.22
N GLU A 4 -55.39 23.23 15.93
CA GLU A 4 -55.88 22.51 14.73
C GLU A 4 -54.68 21.82 14.01
N GLY A 5 -54.86 21.30 12.79
CA GLY A 5 -53.78 20.84 11.90
C GLY A 5 -54.30 20.38 10.53
N SER A 6 -53.40 19.91 9.64
CA SER A 6 -53.71 19.27 8.33
C SER A 6 -54.23 20.21 7.20
N ALA A 7 -54.22 19.91 5.90
CA ALA A 7 -53.41 18.98 5.07
C ALA A 7 -53.81 19.01 3.57
N GLN A 8 -52.85 18.73 2.65
CA GLN A 8 -53.02 17.94 1.39
C GLN A 8 -53.97 18.51 0.28
N PRO A 9 -54.14 17.88 -0.91
CA PRO A 9 -53.25 17.03 -1.72
C PRO A 9 -53.13 17.42 -3.23
N ASN A 10 -52.33 16.64 -3.96
CA ASN A 10 -52.18 16.54 -5.43
C ASN A 10 -53.48 16.42 -6.27
N ALA A 11 -53.44 16.91 -7.52
CA ALA A 11 -54.15 16.29 -8.67
C ALA A 11 -53.54 16.69 -10.03
N MET A 12 -53.54 15.77 -11.01
CA MET A 12 -52.80 15.85 -12.28
C MET A 12 -53.52 16.55 -13.45
N SER A 13 -52.71 17.04 -14.40
CA SER A 13 -52.93 17.04 -15.87
C SER A 13 -54.07 17.86 -16.51
N GLY A 14 -53.70 18.71 -17.48
CA GLY A 14 -54.65 19.45 -18.33
C GLY A 14 -54.01 20.06 -19.58
N ARG A 15 -53.69 19.25 -20.61
CA ARG A 15 -53.21 19.73 -21.92
C ARG A 15 -54.29 20.58 -22.62
N ALA A 16 -54.06 21.88 -22.86
CA ALA A 16 -54.43 22.63 -24.09
C ALA A 16 -54.27 24.17 -23.98
N ARG A 17 -53.07 24.72 -24.28
CA ARG A 17 -52.89 26.14 -24.68
C ARG A 17 -51.82 26.31 -25.76
N HIS A 18 -52.10 25.80 -26.96
CA HIS A 18 -51.41 26.23 -28.17
C HIS A 18 -51.87 27.63 -28.63
N ALA A 19 -51.12 28.22 -29.57
CA ALA A 19 -51.61 29.23 -30.53
C ALA A 19 -52.03 30.62 -30.01
N LEU A 20 -51.21 31.28 -29.18
CA LEU A 20 -51.34 32.74 -28.97
C LEU A 20 -50.03 33.56 -28.87
N LEU A 21 -48.86 32.94 -28.66
CA LEU A 21 -47.57 33.67 -28.66
C LEU A 21 -46.88 33.73 -30.04
N PHE A 22 -47.18 32.78 -30.93
CA PHE A 22 -46.49 32.61 -32.22
C PHE A 22 -46.84 33.64 -33.32
N SER A 23 -47.62 34.67 -33.00
CA SER A 23 -48.12 35.65 -33.99
C SER A 23 -47.63 37.09 -33.78
N ALA A 24 -46.76 37.33 -32.78
CA ALA A 24 -46.17 38.65 -32.53
C ALA A 24 -44.79 38.85 -33.21
N LEU A 25 -44.09 37.77 -33.56
CA LEU A 25 -42.68 37.78 -33.98
C LEU A 25 -42.42 37.95 -35.50
N MET A 26 -43.45 38.14 -36.32
CA MET A 26 -43.32 38.12 -37.80
C MET A 26 -43.70 39.42 -38.52
N VAL A 27 -43.77 40.57 -37.83
CA VAL A 27 -44.14 41.87 -38.45
C VAL A 27 -43.19 43.03 -38.07
N ILE A 28 -41.97 42.74 -37.60
CA ILE A 28 -40.92 43.75 -37.39
C ILE A 28 -39.60 43.31 -38.08
N GLN A 29 -39.68 43.18 -39.40
CA GLN A 29 -38.57 43.52 -40.29
C GLN A 29 -38.97 44.77 -41.10
N VAL A 30 -38.01 45.44 -41.73
CA VAL A 30 -38.19 46.67 -42.54
C VAL A 30 -38.50 47.95 -41.73
N MET A 31 -37.62 48.27 -40.78
CA MET A 31 -37.15 49.64 -40.53
C MET A 31 -35.67 49.57 -40.20
N ALA A 32 -34.80 50.02 -41.10
CA ALA A 32 -33.36 50.06 -40.83
C ALA A 32 -33.05 51.29 -39.93
N PRO A 33 -32.48 51.10 -38.72
CA PRO A 33 -31.94 52.22 -37.97
C PRO A 33 -30.65 52.69 -38.65
N LEU A 34 -30.60 53.97 -39.00
CA LEU A 34 -29.32 54.66 -39.18
C LEU A 34 -28.65 54.69 -37.80
N ALA A 35 -27.70 53.79 -37.58
CA ALA A 35 -26.89 53.77 -36.37
C ALA A 35 -26.12 55.09 -36.28
N VAL A 36 -26.56 55.97 -35.37
CA VAL A 36 -25.75 57.09 -34.93
C VAL A 36 -24.61 56.49 -34.12
N ALA A 37 -23.37 56.77 -34.50
CA ALA A 37 -22.19 56.32 -33.77
C ALA A 37 -22.18 56.96 -32.37
N VAL A 38 -22.74 56.24 -31.40
CA VAL A 38 -22.40 56.38 -29.99
C VAL A 38 -21.03 55.71 -29.85
N PRO A 39 -20.02 56.36 -29.24
CA PRO A 39 -18.79 55.65 -28.91
C PRO A 39 -19.15 54.50 -27.97
N GLN A 40 -18.72 53.27 -28.29
CA GLN A 40 -18.74 52.22 -27.28
C GLN A 40 -17.90 52.70 -26.10
N ILE A 41 -18.48 52.62 -24.90
CA ILE A 41 -17.73 52.69 -23.66
C ILE A 41 -17.36 51.24 -23.38
N GLY A 42 -16.07 50.92 -23.39
CA GLY A 42 -15.58 49.58 -23.07
C GLY A 42 -15.93 49.15 -21.63
N PRO A 43 -15.67 47.89 -21.26
CA PRO A 43 -15.99 47.37 -19.95
C PRO A 43 -15.28 48.12 -18.81
N GLU A 44 -15.81 47.98 -17.60
CA GLU A 44 -15.18 48.51 -16.39
C GLU A 44 -13.88 47.75 -16.13
N ARG A 45 -12.77 48.49 -15.96
CA ARG A 45 -11.43 47.92 -15.81
C ARG A 45 -11.23 47.43 -14.37
N VAL A 46 -10.78 46.19 -14.24
CA VAL A 46 -10.48 45.52 -12.96
C VAL A 46 -8.97 45.36 -12.86
N LEU A 47 -8.39 45.72 -11.71
CA LEU A 47 -6.94 45.76 -11.49
C LEU A 47 -6.58 44.92 -10.25
N GLU A 48 -7.14 43.72 -10.19
CA GLU A 48 -7.03 42.76 -9.09
C GLU A 48 -6.13 41.59 -9.51
N THR A 49 -5.19 41.25 -8.65
CA THR A 49 -4.22 40.17 -8.79
C THR A 49 -3.69 39.83 -7.40
N ASP A 50 -3.28 38.59 -7.20
CA ASP A 50 -2.91 38.06 -5.88
C ASP A 50 -1.45 38.42 -5.47
N LEU A 51 -0.62 38.86 -6.42
CA LEU A 51 0.74 39.34 -6.21
C LEU A 51 0.81 40.69 -5.47
N ASP A 52 1.83 40.90 -4.63
CA ASP A 52 2.09 42.22 -4.02
C ASP A 52 2.34 43.28 -5.09
N ARG A 53 1.36 44.19 -5.23
CA ARG A 53 1.41 45.32 -6.17
C ARG A 53 2.62 46.23 -5.95
N THR A 54 3.07 46.41 -4.71
CA THR A 54 4.25 47.25 -4.41
C THR A 54 5.55 46.59 -4.87
N LEU A 55 5.56 45.26 -4.96
CA LEU A 55 6.65 44.48 -5.54
C LEU A 55 6.58 44.52 -7.07
N LEU A 56 5.40 44.29 -7.68
CA LEU A 56 5.18 44.41 -9.12
C LEU A 56 5.56 45.80 -9.68
N ASP A 57 5.25 46.88 -8.95
CA ASP A 57 5.60 48.26 -9.33
C ASP A 57 7.12 48.49 -9.43
N VAL A 58 7.96 47.70 -8.73
CA VAL A 58 9.44 47.78 -8.85
C VAL A 58 9.93 47.27 -10.20
N PHE A 59 9.28 46.27 -10.77
CA PHE A 59 9.65 45.63 -12.03
C PHE A 59 8.83 46.12 -13.23
N ASN A 60 8.07 47.22 -13.07
CA ASN A 60 7.13 47.74 -14.08
C ASN A 60 6.08 46.69 -14.51
N ALA A 61 5.77 45.72 -13.66
CA ALA A 61 4.86 44.61 -13.96
C ALA A 61 3.46 44.77 -13.34
N GLY A 62 3.18 45.92 -12.70
CA GLY A 62 1.88 46.20 -12.08
C GLY A 62 0.73 46.28 -13.10
N PRO A 63 -0.53 46.00 -12.68
CA PRO A 63 -1.69 45.95 -13.58
C PRO A 63 -1.83 47.20 -14.46
N SER A 64 -1.58 47.04 -15.76
CA SER A 64 -1.62 48.12 -16.76
C SER A 64 -3.03 48.68 -16.95
N GLY A 65 -4.03 47.80 -16.77
CA GLY A 65 -5.42 48.06 -17.08
C GLY A 65 -5.77 47.95 -18.56
N ASP A 66 -4.87 47.50 -19.44
CA ASP A 66 -5.20 47.27 -20.85
C ASP A 66 -6.28 46.19 -21.00
N LEU A 67 -7.22 46.43 -21.92
CA LEU A 67 -8.25 45.46 -22.27
C LEU A 67 -7.68 44.33 -23.14
N ALA A 68 -6.58 44.57 -23.87
CA ALA A 68 -5.84 43.52 -24.58
C ALA A 68 -5.21 42.49 -23.63
N GLU A 69 -4.94 42.89 -22.37
CA GLU A 69 -4.41 42.04 -21.30
C GLU A 69 -5.52 41.46 -20.39
N GLY A 70 -6.78 41.66 -20.74
CA GLY A 70 -7.91 41.09 -19.98
C GLY A 70 -8.21 41.73 -18.62
N TRP A 71 -7.76 42.97 -18.39
CA TRP A 71 -8.01 43.73 -17.14
C TRP A 71 -9.45 44.28 -17.03
N PHE A 72 -10.46 43.41 -17.11
CA PHE A 72 -11.88 43.73 -16.96
C PHE A 72 -12.66 42.53 -16.40
N LEU A 73 -13.94 42.72 -16.03
CA LEU A 73 -14.76 41.62 -15.50
C LEU A 73 -15.00 40.54 -16.58
N PRO A 74 -14.59 39.28 -16.35
CA PRO A 74 -14.87 38.18 -17.28
C PRO A 74 -16.35 37.78 -17.30
N THR A 75 -16.71 36.98 -18.30
CA THR A 75 -17.98 36.23 -18.33
C THR A 75 -17.69 34.72 -18.39
N GLU A 76 -18.64 33.88 -18.00
CA GLU A 76 -18.48 32.40 -18.02
C GLU A 76 -17.98 31.83 -19.35
N ALA A 77 -18.30 32.47 -20.48
CA ALA A 77 -17.91 32.04 -21.83
C ALA A 77 -16.69 32.80 -22.39
N GLY A 78 -15.96 33.53 -21.54
CA GLY A 78 -14.85 34.40 -21.94
C GLY A 78 -13.94 34.71 -20.76
N ARG A 79 -13.52 33.68 -20.02
CA ARG A 79 -12.48 33.74 -18.99
C ARG A 79 -11.32 32.81 -19.31
N VAL A 80 -10.19 33.08 -18.68
CA VAL A 80 -9.05 32.15 -18.55
C VAL A 80 -8.51 32.24 -17.13
N GLU A 81 -8.12 31.12 -16.55
CA GLU A 81 -7.66 31.01 -15.16
C GLU A 81 -6.12 30.97 -15.15
N LEU A 82 -5.49 31.95 -14.52
CA LEU A 82 -4.03 32.18 -14.50
C LEU A 82 -3.51 32.21 -13.06
N ALA A 83 -2.23 31.92 -12.87
CA ALA A 83 -1.58 31.74 -11.56
C ALA A 83 -1.80 32.87 -10.52
N HIS A 84 -2.12 34.09 -10.96
CA HIS A 84 -2.27 35.28 -10.10
C HIS A 84 -3.57 36.07 -10.32
N ARG A 85 -4.53 35.53 -11.10
CA ARG A 85 -5.86 36.09 -11.37
C ARG A 85 -6.66 35.24 -12.36
N THR A 86 -7.99 35.27 -12.25
CA THR A 86 -8.85 35.00 -13.42
C THR A 86 -8.83 36.21 -14.36
N SER A 87 -8.49 36.00 -15.64
CA SER A 87 -8.45 37.06 -16.66
C SER A 87 -9.61 36.94 -17.67
N ALA A 88 -9.92 38.04 -18.36
CA ALA A 88 -11.06 38.15 -19.26
C ALA A 88 -10.66 38.21 -20.75
N LEU A 89 -11.38 37.47 -21.59
CA LEU A 89 -11.11 37.37 -23.02
C LEU A 89 -11.99 38.36 -23.82
N VAL A 90 -11.38 39.16 -24.71
CA VAL A 90 -12.07 40.12 -25.58
C VAL A 90 -12.57 39.40 -26.84
N ALA A 91 -13.86 39.51 -27.16
CA ALA A 91 -14.44 38.93 -28.37
C ALA A 91 -13.77 39.49 -29.65
N PRO A 92 -13.47 38.67 -30.69
CA PRO A 92 -12.75 39.16 -31.88
C PRO A 92 -13.43 40.35 -32.57
N ALA A 93 -14.76 40.37 -32.62
CA ALA A 93 -15.55 41.47 -33.18
C ALA A 93 -15.43 42.81 -32.42
N ASP A 94 -15.09 42.80 -31.12
CA ASP A 94 -14.89 43.99 -30.30
C ASP A 94 -13.40 44.37 -30.15
N TRP A 95 -12.44 43.51 -30.53
CA TRP A 95 -10.99 43.71 -30.35
C TRP A 95 -10.51 45.10 -30.77
N SER A 96 -10.71 45.47 -32.04
CA SER A 96 -10.30 46.77 -32.58
C SER A 96 -11.06 47.98 -32.03
N ALA A 97 -12.15 47.77 -31.28
CA ALA A 97 -12.91 48.83 -30.62
C ALA A 97 -12.50 49.02 -29.15
N TRP A 98 -11.91 47.99 -28.51
CA TRP A 98 -11.55 47.99 -27.09
C TRP A 98 -10.04 48.13 -26.85
N THR A 99 -9.21 47.67 -27.78
CA THR A 99 -7.73 47.67 -27.69
C THR A 99 -7.04 48.74 -28.56
N ASP A 100 -7.81 49.47 -29.38
CA ASP A 100 -7.33 50.35 -30.47
C ASP A 100 -6.45 49.65 -31.56
N GLU A 101 -6.20 48.34 -31.48
CA GLU A 101 -5.41 47.61 -32.48
C GLU A 101 -6.17 47.36 -33.78
N THR A 102 -5.57 47.68 -34.93
CA THR A 102 -6.24 47.56 -36.24
C THR A 102 -5.33 46.98 -37.33
N GLY A 103 -5.84 45.95 -38.02
CA GLY A 103 -5.12 45.22 -39.07
C GLY A 103 -4.97 43.73 -38.74
N PRO A 104 -4.13 43.00 -39.47
CA PRO A 104 -3.79 41.62 -39.15
C PRO A 104 -3.03 41.53 -37.83
N LEU A 105 -3.40 40.56 -37.00
CA LEU A 105 -2.76 40.23 -35.74
C LEU A 105 -1.47 39.43 -35.99
N GLN A 106 -0.46 39.66 -35.16
CA GLN A 106 0.81 38.94 -35.21
C GLN A 106 1.38 38.72 -33.80
N GLY A 107 1.93 37.54 -33.56
CA GLY A 107 2.57 37.16 -32.29
C GLY A 107 1.68 36.31 -31.40
N TRP A 108 1.97 36.29 -30.11
CA TRP A 108 1.37 35.38 -29.13
C TRP A 108 0.09 35.95 -28.50
N TYR A 109 -0.97 35.14 -28.52
CA TYR A 109 -2.30 35.44 -27.97
C TYR A 109 -2.86 34.21 -27.25
N VAL A 110 -3.62 34.44 -26.18
CA VAL A 110 -4.51 33.42 -25.63
C VAL A 110 -5.80 33.46 -26.44
N LEU A 111 -6.21 32.32 -27.00
CA LEU A 111 -7.42 32.14 -27.82
C LEU A 111 -8.38 31.17 -27.12
N GLY A 112 -9.59 31.61 -26.80
CA GLY A 112 -10.63 30.81 -26.14
C GLY A 112 -11.76 30.36 -27.08
N THR A 113 -12.37 29.21 -26.80
CA THR A 113 -13.58 28.70 -27.45
C THR A 113 -14.69 28.36 -26.45
N THR A 114 -15.80 27.80 -26.92
CA THR A 114 -16.89 27.32 -26.05
C THR A 114 -16.53 25.98 -25.39
N TRP A 115 -16.76 25.87 -24.07
CA TRP A 115 -16.72 24.57 -23.38
C TRP A 115 -17.91 23.67 -23.76
N PRO A 116 -17.72 22.34 -23.95
CA PRO A 116 -16.45 21.63 -23.99
C PRO A 116 -15.69 21.89 -25.30
N VAL A 117 -14.36 21.97 -25.20
CA VAL A 117 -13.48 22.22 -26.36
C VAL A 117 -13.62 21.06 -27.36
N PRO A 118 -13.92 21.33 -28.66
CA PRO A 118 -14.02 20.26 -29.66
C PRO A 118 -12.65 19.62 -29.93
N THR A 119 -12.59 18.29 -29.94
CA THR A 119 -11.34 17.51 -30.10
C THR A 119 -10.58 17.81 -31.41
N SER A 120 -11.27 18.30 -32.45
CA SER A 120 -10.63 18.70 -33.70
C SER A 120 -10.11 20.14 -33.71
N TRP A 121 -10.46 20.98 -32.72
CA TRP A 121 -10.29 22.44 -32.81
C TRP A 121 -8.83 22.89 -32.87
N GLU A 122 -7.94 22.29 -32.06
CA GLU A 122 -6.51 22.57 -32.12
C GLU A 122 -5.90 22.17 -33.48
N GLY A 123 -6.37 21.05 -34.06
CA GLY A 123 -6.01 20.62 -35.41
C GLY A 123 -6.53 21.57 -36.49
N GLU A 124 -7.74 22.11 -36.33
CA GLU A 124 -8.33 23.12 -37.24
C GLU A 124 -7.58 24.46 -37.17
N LEU A 125 -7.13 24.88 -35.98
CA LEU A 125 -6.24 26.02 -35.79
C LEU A 125 -4.87 25.77 -36.45
N HIS A 126 -4.28 24.59 -36.27
CA HIS A 126 -3.01 24.21 -36.87
C HIS A 126 -3.09 24.16 -38.41
N GLU A 127 -4.15 23.56 -38.99
CA GLU A 127 -4.38 23.57 -40.45
C GLU A 127 -4.58 24.99 -41.01
N ALA A 128 -5.08 25.92 -40.19
CA ALA A 128 -5.22 27.33 -40.54
C ALA A 128 -3.92 28.16 -40.37
N GLY A 129 -2.88 27.62 -39.73
CA GLY A 129 -1.60 28.29 -39.49
C GLY A 129 -1.51 29.07 -38.17
N VAL A 130 -2.30 28.67 -37.17
CA VAL A 130 -2.18 29.12 -35.77
C VAL A 130 -1.51 27.99 -34.97
N HIS A 131 -0.42 28.29 -34.29
CA HIS A 131 0.38 27.28 -33.58
C HIS A 131 0.24 27.45 -32.07
N CYS A 132 -0.53 26.57 -31.44
CA CYS A 132 -0.76 26.56 -30.00
C CYS A 132 0.35 25.78 -29.26
N GLY A 133 0.78 26.29 -28.10
CA GLY A 133 1.84 25.70 -27.29
C GLY A 133 1.38 25.22 -25.92
N SER A 134 0.46 25.95 -25.27
CA SER A 134 -0.07 25.63 -23.95
C SER A 134 -1.59 25.71 -23.97
N PHE A 135 -2.28 24.69 -23.45
CA PHE A 135 -3.69 24.82 -23.05
C PHE A 135 -3.78 25.79 -21.86
N LEU A 136 -4.93 26.43 -21.65
CA LEU A 136 -5.21 27.26 -20.49
C LEU A 136 -6.68 27.07 -20.06
N PRO A 137 -6.95 26.68 -18.80
CA PRO A 137 -8.31 26.40 -18.36
C PRO A 137 -9.19 27.67 -18.33
N PRO A 138 -10.51 27.54 -18.53
CA PRO A 138 -11.24 26.29 -18.77
C PRO A 138 -11.33 25.87 -20.24
N ALA A 139 -11.03 26.74 -21.21
CA ALA A 139 -11.33 26.48 -22.63
C ALA A 139 -10.50 27.31 -23.64
N ALA A 140 -9.22 27.56 -23.33
CA ALA A 140 -8.35 28.39 -24.17
C ALA A 140 -6.98 27.74 -24.44
N PHE A 141 -6.21 28.32 -25.38
CA PHE A 141 -4.82 27.97 -25.63
C PHE A 141 -3.99 29.24 -25.82
N HIS A 142 -2.71 29.23 -25.42
CA HIS A 142 -1.72 30.23 -25.83
C HIS A 142 -1.11 29.82 -27.18
N CYS A 143 -1.26 30.66 -28.20
CA CYS A 143 -0.92 30.35 -29.58
C CYS A 143 -0.26 31.52 -30.32
N GLU A 144 0.63 31.20 -31.25
CA GLU A 144 1.14 32.14 -32.24
C GLU A 144 0.12 32.34 -33.36
N VAL A 145 -0.26 33.59 -33.59
CA VAL A 145 -1.12 34.02 -34.70
C VAL A 145 -0.28 34.72 -35.75
N ASN A 146 -0.33 34.25 -37.00
CA ASN A 146 0.53 34.71 -38.09
C ASN A 146 -0.22 35.44 -39.20
N GLY A 147 -0.66 36.67 -38.94
CA GLY A 147 -1.20 37.58 -39.96
C GLY A 147 -2.68 37.40 -40.30
N MET A 148 -3.48 36.89 -39.35
CA MET A 148 -4.94 36.77 -39.46
C MET A 148 -5.66 38.04 -39.02
N LEU A 149 -6.84 38.33 -39.57
CA LEU A 149 -7.76 39.33 -39.02
C LEU A 149 -8.57 38.73 -37.87
N PRO A 150 -9.11 39.54 -36.94
CA PRO A 150 -10.05 39.06 -35.92
C PRO A 150 -11.28 38.33 -36.52
N GLU A 151 -11.73 38.75 -37.71
CA GLU A 151 -12.83 38.09 -38.45
C GLU A 151 -12.45 36.71 -39.03
N ASP A 152 -11.16 36.42 -39.23
CA ASP A 152 -10.69 35.08 -39.60
C ASP A 152 -10.66 34.15 -38.37
N LEU A 153 -10.24 34.66 -37.20
CA LEU A 153 -10.25 33.91 -35.94
C LEU A 153 -11.67 33.59 -35.45
N GLU A 154 -12.62 34.52 -35.59
CA GLU A 154 -14.04 34.26 -35.32
C GLU A 154 -14.60 33.15 -36.23
N ALA A 155 -14.16 33.09 -37.49
CA ALA A 155 -14.53 32.03 -38.43
C ALA A 155 -13.91 30.66 -38.10
N LEU A 156 -12.82 30.63 -37.31
CA LEU A 156 -12.20 29.43 -36.73
C LEU A 156 -12.76 29.07 -35.35
N GLY A 157 -13.82 29.72 -34.87
CA GLY A 157 -14.46 29.37 -33.60
C GLY A 157 -13.78 29.93 -32.34
N VAL A 158 -12.89 30.91 -32.48
CA VAL A 158 -12.40 31.73 -31.36
C VAL A 158 -13.53 32.64 -30.88
N VAL A 159 -13.94 32.50 -29.62
CA VAL A 159 -15.01 33.34 -29.01
C VAL A 159 -14.47 34.52 -28.20
N GLY A 160 -13.20 34.47 -27.82
CA GLY A 160 -12.50 35.57 -27.14
C GLY A 160 -10.99 35.37 -27.16
N MET A 161 -10.23 36.46 -27.03
CA MET A 161 -8.77 36.43 -26.98
C MET A 161 -8.17 37.51 -26.08
N GLN A 162 -6.93 37.32 -25.64
CA GLN A 162 -6.13 38.29 -24.89
C GLN A 162 -4.62 38.09 -25.18
N ARG A 163 -3.77 38.90 -24.55
CA ARG A 163 -2.35 38.61 -24.29
C ARG A 163 -2.13 38.45 -22.78
N PHE A 164 -1.05 37.76 -22.37
CA PHE A 164 -0.59 37.81 -20.98
C PHE A 164 -0.04 39.20 -20.63
N ALA A 165 -0.47 39.74 -19.49
CA ALA A 165 0.13 40.92 -18.87
C ALA A 165 1.53 40.58 -18.32
N PRO A 166 2.40 41.56 -18.06
CA PRO A 166 3.70 41.33 -17.42
C PRO A 166 3.62 40.66 -16.04
N SER A 167 2.52 40.86 -15.30
CA SER A 167 2.23 40.18 -14.02
C SER A 167 2.00 38.67 -14.18
N ASP A 168 1.47 38.24 -15.33
CA ASP A 168 1.02 36.87 -15.53
C ASP A 168 2.19 35.92 -15.88
N ARG A 169 3.39 36.48 -16.10
CA ARG A 169 4.57 35.80 -16.63
C ARG A 169 5.65 35.55 -15.58
N VAL A 170 5.38 35.69 -14.27
CA VAL A 170 6.42 35.67 -13.22
C VAL A 170 5.97 35.03 -11.90
N ARG A 171 6.83 34.24 -11.25
CA ARG A 171 6.61 33.74 -9.88
C ARG A 171 7.06 34.77 -8.83
N GLU A 172 6.27 34.96 -7.76
CA GLU A 172 6.54 36.02 -6.77
C GLU A 172 7.93 35.90 -6.12
N GLY A 173 8.38 34.68 -5.83
CA GLY A 173 9.71 34.43 -5.26
C GLY A 173 10.84 35.13 -6.03
N LEU A 174 10.77 35.16 -7.37
CA LEU A 174 11.79 35.83 -8.19
C LEU A 174 11.73 37.36 -8.08
N LEU A 175 10.52 37.93 -8.04
CA LEU A 175 10.33 39.36 -7.77
C LEU A 175 10.88 39.71 -6.37
N GLN A 176 10.61 38.86 -5.37
CA GLN A 176 11.10 39.05 -4.01
C GLN A 176 12.62 38.95 -3.93
N ASP A 177 13.24 37.96 -4.56
CA ASP A 177 14.69 37.76 -4.50
C ASP A 177 15.45 38.88 -5.21
N LEU A 178 14.97 39.33 -6.36
CA LEU A 178 15.54 40.47 -7.09
C LEU A 178 15.25 41.83 -6.44
N ALA A 179 14.23 41.94 -5.59
CA ALA A 179 14.00 43.13 -4.76
C ALA A 179 14.85 43.13 -3.48
N LYS A 180 15.33 41.95 -3.03
CA LYS A 180 16.19 41.78 -1.85
C LYS A 180 17.70 41.81 -2.18
N ASN A 181 18.11 41.50 -3.41
CA ASN A 181 19.51 41.42 -3.84
C ASN A 181 19.99 42.61 -4.71
N ASP A 182 21.24 43.03 -4.50
CA ASP A 182 21.98 43.99 -5.36
C ASP A 182 22.66 43.30 -6.58
N GLY A 183 22.56 41.97 -6.69
CA GLY A 183 23.18 41.15 -7.74
C GLY A 183 22.16 40.39 -8.60
N PRO A 184 22.59 39.83 -9.76
CA PRO A 184 21.69 39.03 -10.59
C PRO A 184 21.29 37.72 -9.90
N VAL A 185 20.05 37.31 -10.09
CA VAL A 185 19.48 36.05 -9.61
C VAL A 185 19.41 35.05 -10.77
N LEU A 186 19.69 33.79 -10.45
CA LEU A 186 19.54 32.64 -11.33
C LEU A 186 18.06 32.25 -11.41
N ALA A 187 17.49 32.36 -12.61
CA ALA A 187 16.09 32.06 -12.88
C ALA A 187 15.92 30.96 -13.93
N SER A 188 14.80 30.23 -13.83
CA SER A 188 14.29 29.26 -14.80
C SER A 188 13.01 29.80 -15.44
N ALA A 189 12.76 29.51 -16.71
CA ALA A 189 11.71 30.15 -17.49
C ALA A 189 11.15 29.25 -18.61
N MET A 190 9.96 29.61 -19.05
CA MET A 190 9.26 29.01 -20.17
C MET A 190 9.01 30.06 -21.24
N LEU A 191 9.25 29.71 -22.49
CA LEU A 191 8.92 30.49 -23.68
C LEU A 191 7.56 30.08 -24.24
N ALA A 192 6.87 31.00 -24.92
CA ALA A 192 5.59 30.75 -25.57
C ALA A 192 5.73 29.76 -26.75
N GLY A 193 6.82 29.86 -27.50
CA GLY A 193 7.26 28.88 -28.51
C GLY A 193 8.68 28.37 -28.21
N GLU A 194 9.38 27.86 -29.23
CA GLU A 194 10.77 27.38 -29.12
C GLU A 194 11.83 28.43 -29.48
N ASP A 195 11.41 29.67 -29.79
CA ASP A 195 12.30 30.76 -30.20
C ASP A 195 12.44 31.84 -29.12
N LEU A 196 13.70 32.13 -28.76
CA LEU A 196 14.10 33.26 -27.92
C LEU A 196 13.75 34.61 -28.59
N PRO A 197 13.60 35.70 -27.82
CA PRO A 197 13.57 37.06 -28.37
C PRO A 197 14.72 37.34 -29.35
N GLU A 198 14.44 37.97 -30.52
CA GLU A 198 15.47 38.30 -31.54
C GLU A 198 16.65 39.09 -30.95
N THR A 199 16.40 39.89 -29.91
CA THR A 199 17.42 40.59 -29.13
C THR A 199 17.13 40.49 -27.65
N MET A 200 17.99 39.83 -26.89
CA MET A 200 17.82 39.71 -25.44
C MET A 200 17.92 41.05 -24.71
N PRO A 201 17.05 41.33 -23.70
CA PRO A 201 17.13 42.56 -22.94
C PRO A 201 18.41 42.72 -22.12
N ARG A 202 18.74 43.97 -21.77
CA ARG A 202 19.95 44.28 -21.00
C ARG A 202 19.79 43.81 -19.55
N GLY A 203 20.74 43.01 -19.09
CA GLY A 203 20.66 42.40 -17.76
C GLY A 203 19.85 41.11 -17.74
N VAL A 204 19.40 40.64 -18.91
CA VAL A 204 19.09 39.23 -19.18
C VAL A 204 20.29 38.67 -19.91
N GLU A 205 20.93 37.65 -19.34
CA GLU A 205 21.83 36.79 -20.10
C GLU A 205 21.02 35.55 -20.52
N VAL A 206 21.30 34.98 -21.70
CA VAL A 206 20.71 33.70 -22.13
C VAL A 206 21.73 32.61 -21.93
N MET A 207 21.19 31.52 -21.43
CA MET A 207 21.86 30.83 -20.37
C MET A 207 21.61 29.33 -20.60
N SER A 208 20.56 28.67 -20.11
CA SER A 208 20.11 27.43 -20.79
C SER A 208 19.10 27.78 -21.88
N HIS A 209 18.97 26.93 -22.91
CA HIS A 209 17.84 26.98 -23.84
C HIS A 209 17.70 25.62 -24.53
N SER A 210 16.52 25.00 -24.45
CA SER A 210 16.15 23.84 -25.26
C SER A 210 14.63 23.67 -25.30
N GLY A 211 14.08 23.47 -26.51
CA GLY A 211 12.63 23.49 -26.74
C GLY A 211 12.03 24.80 -26.22
N ARG A 212 11.00 24.71 -25.37
CA ARG A 212 10.36 25.88 -24.75
C ARG A 212 11.03 26.35 -23.45
N PHE A 213 12.12 25.74 -22.99
CA PHE A 213 12.67 25.99 -21.66
C PHE A 213 13.99 26.76 -21.72
N VAL A 214 14.07 27.82 -20.92
CA VAL A 214 15.20 28.75 -20.87
C VAL A 214 15.50 29.05 -19.42
N ASP A 215 16.71 28.84 -18.97
CA ASP A 215 17.20 29.52 -17.78
C ASP A 215 17.74 30.90 -18.19
N PHE A 216 17.64 31.88 -17.30
CA PHE A 216 18.17 33.23 -17.48
C PHE A 216 18.95 33.67 -16.23
N LEU A 217 20.09 34.38 -16.44
CA LEU A 217 20.70 35.17 -15.37
C LEU A 217 20.11 36.58 -15.44
N LEU A 218 19.30 36.92 -14.44
CA LEU A 218 18.48 38.13 -14.45
C LEU A 218 18.99 39.14 -13.43
N THR A 219 19.22 40.38 -13.84
CA THR A 219 19.14 41.52 -12.93
C THR A 219 17.69 42.01 -12.83
N ALA A 220 17.39 42.89 -11.86
CA ALA A 220 16.10 43.55 -11.81
C ALA A 220 15.79 44.40 -13.07
N GLU A 221 16.82 45.01 -13.71
CA GLU A 221 16.70 45.69 -15.02
C GLU A 221 16.33 44.68 -16.13
N GLY A 222 16.91 43.47 -16.07
CA GLY A 222 16.66 42.38 -17.00
C GLY A 222 15.23 41.86 -16.90
N LEU A 223 14.81 41.40 -15.71
CA LEU A 223 13.46 40.89 -15.48
C LEU A 223 12.39 41.92 -15.86
N ALA A 224 12.52 43.16 -15.38
CA ALA A 224 11.55 44.22 -15.68
C ALA A 224 11.34 44.46 -17.18
N THR A 225 12.36 44.22 -18.00
CA THR A 225 12.24 44.27 -19.46
C THR A 225 11.69 42.97 -20.04
N LEU A 226 12.17 41.81 -19.57
CA LEU A 226 11.82 40.49 -20.09
C LEU A 226 10.33 40.14 -19.91
N LEU A 227 9.68 40.63 -18.84
CA LEU A 227 8.23 40.45 -18.63
C LEU A 227 7.36 41.16 -19.68
N HIS A 228 7.95 41.97 -20.56
CA HIS A 228 7.28 42.60 -21.69
C HIS A 228 7.62 41.95 -23.04
N GLU A 229 8.51 40.96 -23.08
CA GLU A 229 8.84 40.22 -24.31
C GLU A 229 7.74 39.19 -24.62
N PRO A 230 7.05 39.26 -25.79
CA PRO A 230 5.91 38.40 -26.08
C PRO A 230 6.21 36.90 -26.06
N THR A 231 7.46 36.52 -26.36
CA THR A 231 7.90 35.12 -26.38
C THR A 231 8.23 34.55 -25.00
N LEU A 232 8.27 35.33 -23.92
CA LEU A 232 8.33 34.79 -22.55
C LEU A 232 6.92 34.36 -22.11
N GLU A 233 6.74 33.10 -21.70
CA GLU A 233 5.50 32.64 -21.05
C GLU A 233 5.58 32.77 -19.52
N TRP A 234 6.68 32.36 -18.89
CA TRP A 234 6.83 32.33 -17.43
C TRP A 234 8.30 32.47 -16.98
N VAL A 235 8.58 32.97 -15.77
CA VAL A 235 9.93 32.99 -15.17
C VAL A 235 9.94 33.01 -13.63
N GLU A 236 10.86 32.25 -13.01
CA GLU A 236 10.92 31.94 -11.57
C GLU A 236 12.36 31.63 -11.08
N PRO A 237 12.66 31.49 -9.76
CA PRO A 237 14.00 31.17 -9.25
C PRO A 237 14.40 29.68 -9.43
N ARG A 238 15.69 29.34 -9.27
CA ARG A 238 16.21 27.94 -9.37
C ARG A 238 16.66 27.32 -8.00
N PRO A 239 16.29 26.05 -7.66
CA PRO A 239 16.58 25.37 -6.37
C PRO A 239 17.85 24.43 -6.27
N TRP A 240 18.16 23.88 -5.06
CA TRP A 240 19.45 23.25 -4.61
C TRP A 240 19.27 22.18 -3.42
N PHE A 241 20.00 21.02 -3.27
CA PHE A 241 19.64 19.82 -2.37
C PHE A 241 20.78 18.85 -1.76
N VAL A 242 20.54 17.87 -0.80
CA VAL A 242 21.52 16.90 -0.08
C VAL A 242 21.02 15.53 0.60
N ASN A 243 21.87 14.46 0.88
CA ASN A 243 21.51 12.97 0.93
C ASN A 243 22.23 11.82 1.87
N PHE A 244 21.56 10.77 2.54
CA PHE A 244 21.88 9.58 3.52
C PHE A 244 21.83 8.01 3.02
N ASN A 245 22.01 6.93 3.87
CA ASN A 245 21.79 5.44 3.61
C ASN A 245 21.29 4.39 4.70
N ASP A 246 22.12 3.77 5.58
CA ASP A 246 22.00 2.33 6.02
C ASP A 246 20.86 1.72 6.90
N GLU A 247 20.78 1.97 8.24
CA GLU A 247 19.97 1.22 9.26
C GLU A 247 18.54 0.89 8.81
N ALA A 248 17.99 1.76 7.98
CA ALA A 248 16.74 1.60 7.25
C ALA A 248 16.46 0.20 6.69
N ARG A 249 17.50 -0.54 6.28
CA ARG A 249 17.37 -1.90 5.75
C ARG A 249 16.79 -2.91 6.74
N HIS A 250 16.92 -2.67 8.05
CA HIS A 250 16.22 -3.46 9.05
C HIS A 250 14.75 -3.03 9.15
N ILE A 251 14.48 -1.73 9.10
CA ILE A 251 13.14 -1.13 9.23
C ILE A 251 12.24 -1.49 8.02
N MET A 252 12.82 -1.60 6.82
CA MET A 252 12.12 -2.00 5.58
C MET A 252 12.08 -3.52 5.36
N ASN A 253 12.45 -4.33 6.36
CA ASN A 253 12.59 -5.80 6.29
C ASN A 253 13.49 -6.36 5.16
N VAL A 254 14.27 -5.53 4.47
CA VAL A 254 15.27 -5.91 3.45
C VAL A 254 16.22 -7.00 3.99
N THR A 255 16.62 -6.94 5.26
CA THR A 255 17.47 -7.98 5.84
C THR A 255 16.76 -9.32 6.06
N GLY A 256 15.43 -9.34 6.17
CA GLY A 256 14.62 -10.56 6.25
C GLY A 256 14.65 -11.34 4.93
N VAL A 257 14.33 -10.67 3.83
CA VAL A 257 14.34 -11.29 2.49
C VAL A 257 15.74 -11.65 1.98
N SER A 258 16.80 -10.99 2.49
CA SER A 258 18.18 -11.38 2.18
C SER A 258 18.63 -12.73 2.80
N SER A 259 17.81 -13.33 3.66
CA SER A 259 18.10 -14.61 4.29
C SER A 259 17.53 -15.78 3.49
N THR A 260 18.40 -16.59 2.87
CA THR A 260 18.02 -17.89 2.25
C THR A 260 17.29 -18.82 3.22
N THR A 261 17.54 -18.71 4.54
CA THR A 261 16.82 -19.50 5.55
C THR A 261 15.38 -19.02 5.71
N ASN A 262 15.10 -17.73 5.50
CA ASN A 262 13.78 -17.15 5.64
C ASN A 262 12.99 -17.37 4.34
N MET A 263 13.54 -16.97 3.19
CA MET A 263 12.90 -17.18 1.88
C MET A 263 12.62 -18.66 1.60
N GLY A 264 13.58 -19.54 1.93
CA GLY A 264 13.43 -20.99 1.82
C GLY A 264 12.51 -21.63 2.86
N ALA A 265 11.99 -20.86 3.83
CA ALA A 265 10.94 -21.26 4.75
C ALA A 265 9.56 -20.75 4.31
N THR A 266 9.49 -19.64 3.56
CA THR A 266 8.29 -19.19 2.84
C THR A 266 7.94 -20.18 1.71
N SER A 267 8.90 -20.49 0.83
CA SER A 267 8.69 -21.48 -0.25
C SER A 267 9.93 -22.32 -0.54
N THR A 268 9.71 -23.60 -0.85
CA THR A 268 10.78 -24.60 -1.00
C THR A 268 11.51 -24.44 -2.34
N GLY A 269 12.57 -23.65 -2.33
CA GLY A 269 13.46 -23.43 -3.47
C GLY A 269 14.00 -22.01 -3.56
N TRP A 270 13.26 -21.05 -2.98
CA TRP A 270 13.63 -19.64 -2.96
C TRP A 270 14.95 -19.39 -2.22
N THR A 271 15.79 -18.53 -2.79
CA THR A 271 17.03 -18.05 -2.16
C THR A 271 16.87 -16.66 -1.57
N GLY A 272 17.80 -16.26 -0.70
CA GLY A 272 17.86 -14.90 -0.16
C GLY A 272 18.17 -13.89 -1.27
N LEU A 273 17.47 -12.77 -1.25
CA LEU A 273 17.57 -11.72 -2.28
C LEU A 273 18.70 -10.74 -1.96
N ASP A 274 19.52 -10.44 -2.96
CA ASP A 274 20.67 -9.54 -2.86
C ASP A 274 20.80 -8.56 -4.03
N GLY A 275 19.93 -8.67 -5.04
CA GLY A 275 19.92 -7.85 -6.24
C GLY A 275 20.63 -8.48 -7.44
N THR A 276 21.16 -9.70 -7.29
CA THR A 276 21.78 -10.46 -8.38
C THR A 276 20.88 -10.45 -9.64
N GLY A 277 21.50 -10.27 -10.80
CA GLY A 277 20.81 -10.19 -12.10
C GLY A 277 20.34 -8.77 -12.46
N VAL A 278 19.85 -8.00 -11.48
CA VAL A 278 19.25 -6.68 -11.72
C VAL A 278 20.31 -5.60 -11.91
N ILE A 279 20.06 -4.69 -12.86
CA ILE A 279 20.84 -3.48 -13.06
C ILE A 279 20.02 -2.27 -12.58
N VAL A 280 20.62 -1.46 -11.70
CA VAL A 280 20.03 -0.22 -11.20
C VAL A 280 20.83 0.97 -11.74
N THR A 281 20.11 1.96 -12.29
CA THR A 281 20.68 3.26 -12.59
C THR A 281 20.53 4.22 -11.43
N VAL A 282 21.62 4.91 -11.10
CA VAL A 282 21.62 6.09 -10.23
C VAL A 282 21.99 7.31 -11.08
N ALA A 283 21.04 8.24 -11.24
CA ALA A 283 21.30 9.55 -11.84
C ALA A 283 21.44 10.58 -10.73
N ASP A 284 22.68 10.95 -10.41
CA ASP A 284 23.03 11.75 -9.25
C ASP A 284 24.40 12.43 -9.46
N THR A 285 25.03 13.00 -8.42
CA THR A 285 26.12 13.96 -8.62
C THR A 285 27.36 13.37 -9.27
N GLY A 286 27.88 12.28 -8.72
CA GLY A 286 29.07 11.57 -9.18
C GLY A 286 29.30 10.31 -8.34
N LEU A 287 30.29 9.49 -8.69
CA LEU A 287 30.59 8.25 -7.98
C LEU A 287 32.06 8.20 -7.54
N ASP A 288 32.34 8.58 -6.29
CA ASP A 288 33.69 8.64 -5.69
C ASP A 288 34.69 9.38 -6.63
N ASN A 289 35.60 8.67 -7.31
CA ASN A 289 36.57 9.26 -8.24
C ASN A 289 36.12 9.35 -9.71
N GLY A 290 34.87 8.97 -10.01
CA GLY A 290 34.27 9.04 -11.34
C GLY A 290 34.78 8.06 -12.38
N VAL A 291 35.62 7.08 -12.02
CA VAL A 291 36.25 6.17 -12.98
C VAL A 291 36.34 4.76 -12.40
N ASN A 292 35.66 3.80 -13.02
CA ASN A 292 35.76 2.38 -12.67
C ASN A 292 37.22 1.88 -12.79
N ASN A 293 37.93 1.82 -11.66
CA ASN A 293 39.35 1.47 -11.56
C ASN A 293 39.70 1.04 -10.11
N SER A 294 40.95 0.64 -9.86
CA SER A 294 41.42 0.17 -8.54
C SER A 294 41.38 1.22 -7.41
N ASN A 295 41.06 2.45 -7.73
CA ASN A 295 40.90 3.58 -6.82
C ASN A 295 39.43 4.04 -6.76
N MET A 296 38.46 3.32 -7.32
CA MET A 296 37.01 3.49 -7.03
C MET A 296 36.74 3.17 -5.54
N HIS A 297 35.61 3.59 -4.98
CA HIS A 297 35.24 3.18 -3.62
C HIS A 297 35.14 1.65 -3.57
N PRO A 298 35.70 0.95 -2.57
CA PRO A 298 35.77 -0.51 -2.61
C PRO A 298 34.38 -1.14 -2.72
N ASP A 299 33.40 -0.48 -2.11
CA ASP A 299 32.01 -0.93 -2.05
C ASP A 299 31.25 -0.89 -3.39
N PHE A 300 31.90 -0.51 -4.50
CA PHE A 300 31.34 -0.57 -5.86
C PHE A 300 32.26 -1.31 -6.86
N ALA A 301 33.40 -1.83 -6.40
CA ALA A 301 34.56 -2.02 -7.26
C ALA A 301 34.50 -3.23 -8.24
N ASP A 302 33.48 -4.08 -8.13
CA ASP A 302 33.29 -5.27 -8.97
C ASP A 302 31.92 -5.37 -9.68
N HIS A 303 30.89 -4.66 -9.22
CA HIS A 303 29.52 -4.70 -9.77
C HIS A 303 29.11 -3.47 -10.61
N ILE A 304 29.97 -2.46 -10.80
CA ILE A 304 29.72 -1.39 -11.78
C ILE A 304 29.60 -1.93 -13.22
N VAL A 305 28.55 -1.50 -13.92
CA VAL A 305 28.37 -1.66 -15.37
C VAL A 305 29.21 -0.63 -16.12
N ASP A 306 28.96 0.65 -15.86
CA ASP A 306 29.76 1.79 -16.35
C ASP A 306 29.51 3.03 -15.47
N VAL A 307 30.37 4.04 -15.60
CA VAL A 307 30.22 5.36 -14.96
C VAL A 307 30.31 6.42 -16.04
N VAL A 308 29.15 6.98 -16.42
CA VAL A 308 29.05 8.01 -17.45
C VAL A 308 28.85 9.39 -16.82
N SER A 309 29.18 10.44 -17.56
CA SER A 309 28.94 11.82 -17.18
C SER A 309 28.12 12.53 -18.25
N PHE A 310 26.99 13.07 -17.85
CA PHE A 310 26.11 13.86 -18.70
C PHE A 310 26.63 15.29 -18.72
N GLY A 311 27.28 15.67 -19.83
CA GLY A 311 27.78 17.02 -20.02
C GLY A 311 26.66 18.05 -20.10
N VAL A 312 26.83 19.13 -19.35
CA VAL A 312 26.00 20.33 -19.37
C VAL A 312 25.69 20.75 -20.82
N PRO A 313 24.40 20.84 -21.22
CA PRO A 313 24.02 21.18 -22.59
C PRO A 313 24.69 22.45 -23.10
N SER A 314 24.99 22.53 -24.40
CA SER A 314 25.88 23.60 -24.92
C SER A 314 25.35 25.02 -24.72
N GLY A 315 24.03 25.19 -24.59
CA GLY A 315 23.42 26.40 -24.03
C GLY A 315 23.84 26.58 -22.58
N THR A 316 23.34 25.70 -21.69
CA THR A 316 23.61 25.65 -20.24
C THR A 316 25.09 25.69 -19.82
N CYS A 317 26.03 25.39 -20.72
CA CYS A 317 27.47 25.56 -20.49
C CYS A 317 27.95 26.97 -20.87
N SER A 318 27.47 27.48 -22.01
CA SER A 318 27.67 28.89 -22.41
C SER A 318 27.10 29.85 -21.37
N TYR A 319 26.04 29.41 -20.65
CA TYR A 319 25.41 30.05 -19.51
C TYR A 319 26.42 30.62 -18.51
N TYR A 320 26.85 29.78 -17.57
CA TYR A 320 27.54 30.20 -16.37
C TYR A 320 29.01 30.53 -16.67
N SER A 321 29.34 30.77 -17.94
CA SER A 321 30.68 30.84 -18.52
C SER A 321 31.55 29.68 -18.03
N LEU A 322 30.98 28.47 -18.02
CA LEU A 322 31.63 27.29 -17.42
C LEU A 322 32.99 27.05 -18.09
N SER A 323 34.01 26.79 -17.27
CA SER A 323 35.35 26.52 -17.78
C SER A 323 35.45 25.18 -18.52
N THR A 324 34.54 24.26 -18.20
CA THR A 324 34.30 22.98 -18.85
C THR A 324 32.79 22.69 -18.87
N CYS A 325 32.27 22.11 -19.96
CA CYS A 325 30.85 21.69 -20.03
C CYS A 325 30.62 20.28 -19.45
N ASN A 326 31.67 19.67 -18.91
CA ASN A 326 31.74 18.32 -18.39
C ASN A 326 33.08 18.26 -17.65
N ASP A 327 33.04 18.21 -16.33
CA ASP A 327 34.18 18.07 -15.43
C ASP A 327 34.50 16.58 -15.15
N GLY A 328 33.49 15.73 -15.19
CA GLY A 328 33.61 14.27 -15.22
C GLY A 328 32.48 13.60 -14.45
N ALA A 329 32.77 12.45 -13.84
CA ALA A 329 31.84 11.76 -12.94
C ALA A 329 32.36 11.69 -11.50
N ALA A 330 33.42 12.43 -11.18
CA ALA A 330 34.04 12.45 -9.86
C ALA A 330 33.17 13.26 -8.90
N ASN A 331 32.98 12.75 -7.68
CA ASN A 331 32.13 13.35 -6.68
C ASN A 331 32.97 14.21 -5.73
N GLU A 332 33.52 15.29 -6.27
CA GLU A 332 34.50 16.15 -5.58
C GLU A 332 33.86 17.12 -4.58
N TRP A 333 32.56 17.43 -4.75
CA TRP A 333 31.85 18.46 -3.99
C TRP A 333 31.03 17.86 -2.84
N SER A 334 29.82 17.41 -3.14
CA SER A 334 28.78 17.06 -2.18
C SER A 334 29.00 15.70 -1.50
N GLY A 335 29.59 14.73 -2.20
CA GLY A 335 29.65 13.32 -1.83
C GLY A 335 28.36 12.53 -2.17
N HIS A 336 27.35 13.23 -2.70
CA HIS A 336 25.94 12.87 -2.73
C HIS A 336 25.64 11.58 -3.52
N GLY A 337 26.00 11.53 -4.80
CA GLY A 337 25.78 10.34 -5.64
C GLY A 337 26.53 9.10 -5.19
N THR A 338 27.68 9.29 -4.52
CA THR A 338 28.41 8.18 -3.88
C THR A 338 27.60 7.63 -2.71
N HIS A 339 27.06 8.54 -1.89
CA HIS A 339 26.18 8.23 -0.78
C HIS A 339 24.95 7.43 -1.24
N VAL A 340 24.25 7.94 -2.26
CA VAL A 340 23.05 7.39 -2.91
C VAL A 340 23.28 6.01 -3.52
N ALA A 341 24.33 5.85 -4.32
CA ALA A 341 24.69 4.53 -4.89
C ALA A 341 25.04 3.53 -3.79
N GLY A 342 25.67 4.01 -2.72
CA GLY A 342 25.90 3.25 -1.50
C GLY A 342 24.60 2.79 -0.83
N SER A 343 23.50 3.56 -0.94
CA SER A 343 22.17 3.17 -0.43
C SER A 343 21.44 2.16 -1.29
N VAL A 344 21.59 2.24 -2.61
CA VAL A 344 21.06 1.23 -3.52
C VAL A 344 21.77 -0.11 -3.30
N LEU A 345 23.10 -0.13 -3.46
CA LEU A 345 23.82 -1.38 -3.76
C LEU A 345 25.27 -1.47 -3.26
N GLY A 346 25.78 -0.52 -2.45
CA GLY A 346 27.15 -0.63 -1.96
C GLY A 346 27.35 -1.91 -1.13
N ASP A 347 28.26 -2.82 -1.52
CA ASP A 347 28.35 -4.18 -0.96
C ASP A 347 28.86 -4.26 0.50
N GLY A 348 29.48 -3.18 0.97
CA GLY A 348 30.10 -3.08 2.28
C GLY A 348 31.54 -3.63 2.38
N THR A 349 32.23 -3.92 1.27
CA THR A 349 33.58 -4.49 1.26
C THR A 349 34.55 -3.71 2.15
N HIS A 350 34.51 -2.37 2.19
CA HIS A 350 35.40 -1.59 3.04
C HIS A 350 35.03 -1.63 4.54
N SER A 351 33.77 -1.95 4.87
CA SER A 351 33.29 -2.15 6.25
C SER A 351 33.38 -3.62 6.71
N ASN A 352 33.75 -4.56 5.82
CA ASN A 352 33.62 -6.02 5.99
C ASN A 352 32.14 -6.48 6.04
N GLY A 353 31.27 -5.81 5.28
CA GLY A 353 29.86 -6.13 5.12
C GLY A 353 28.95 -5.63 6.24
N ALA A 354 29.41 -4.65 7.03
CA ALA A 354 28.69 -4.09 8.19
C ALA A 354 27.83 -2.85 7.84
N ILE A 355 28.21 -2.10 6.81
CA ILE A 355 27.45 -1.00 6.20
C ILE A 355 27.31 -1.39 4.73
N ARG A 356 26.09 -1.64 4.25
CA ARG A 356 25.80 -1.96 2.84
C ARG A 356 24.43 -1.43 2.42
N GLY A 357 24.28 -1.08 1.14
CA GLY A 357 23.00 -0.70 0.52
C GLY A 357 22.00 -1.85 0.43
N SER A 358 20.75 -1.53 0.08
CA SER A 358 19.62 -2.48 0.09
C SER A 358 19.89 -3.76 -0.69
N ALA A 359 20.40 -3.66 -1.92
CA ALA A 359 20.65 -4.73 -2.87
C ALA A 359 22.15 -4.83 -3.22
N PRO A 360 23.00 -5.41 -2.34
CA PRO A 360 24.46 -5.33 -2.41
C PRO A 360 25.14 -6.07 -3.57
N GLU A 361 24.42 -6.93 -4.30
CA GLU A 361 24.95 -7.65 -5.49
C GLU A 361 24.28 -7.16 -6.80
N ALA A 362 23.39 -6.16 -6.71
CA ALA A 362 22.85 -5.46 -7.90
C ALA A 362 23.96 -4.68 -8.62
N ARG A 363 23.81 -4.54 -9.93
CA ARG A 363 24.84 -3.91 -10.78
C ARG A 363 24.54 -2.43 -11.02
N LEU A 364 25.56 -1.59 -10.87
CA LEU A 364 25.42 -0.13 -10.93
C LEU A 364 25.72 0.43 -12.33
N TYR A 365 24.75 1.06 -12.97
CA TYR A 365 25.02 2.05 -14.02
C TYR A 365 24.93 3.45 -13.41
N PHE A 366 26.04 4.19 -13.36
CA PHE A 366 26.05 5.51 -12.73
C PHE A 366 26.05 6.62 -13.77
N GLN A 367 25.12 7.57 -13.63
CA GLN A 367 25.00 8.75 -14.48
C GLN A 367 25.30 10.00 -13.65
N ALA A 368 26.50 10.55 -13.80
CA ALA A 368 26.87 11.80 -13.16
C ALA A 368 26.22 12.99 -13.87
N ILE A 369 25.46 13.77 -13.10
CA ILE A 369 24.71 14.96 -13.55
C ILE A 369 25.11 16.25 -12.80
N GLU A 370 26.00 16.18 -11.79
CA GLU A 370 26.63 17.37 -11.19
C GLU A 370 27.70 17.96 -12.13
N THR A 371 27.96 19.25 -12.02
CA THR A 371 29.13 19.93 -12.61
C THR A 371 29.51 21.12 -11.73
N GLU A 372 30.81 21.37 -11.53
CA GLU A 372 31.32 22.59 -10.88
C GLU A 372 30.85 23.84 -11.64
N ALA A 373 30.16 24.74 -10.95
CA ALA A 373 29.84 26.06 -11.47
C ALA A 373 30.13 27.16 -10.43
N THR A 374 30.42 28.38 -10.90
CA THR A 374 30.44 29.57 -10.05
C THR A 374 29.21 30.42 -10.33
N ILE A 375 28.18 30.27 -9.50
CA ILE A 375 26.85 30.86 -9.69
C ILE A 375 26.59 31.85 -8.56
N SER A 376 26.14 33.06 -8.92
CA SER A 376 25.87 34.17 -7.99
C SER A 376 27.01 34.52 -7.01
N GLY A 377 28.25 34.07 -7.30
CA GLY A 377 29.43 34.24 -6.44
C GLY A 377 29.79 33.03 -5.56
N THR A 378 28.95 32.01 -5.51
CA THR A 378 29.20 30.72 -4.85
C THR A 378 29.80 29.74 -5.87
N THR A 379 30.86 29.02 -5.50
CA THR A 379 31.37 27.89 -6.31
C THR A 379 30.97 26.61 -5.61
N ASP A 380 30.25 25.73 -6.32
CA ASP A 380 29.66 24.51 -5.78
C ASP A 380 29.39 23.49 -6.90
N GLY A 381 28.88 22.31 -6.53
CA GLY A 381 28.32 21.34 -7.47
C GLY A 381 26.84 21.62 -7.78
N TYR A 382 26.45 21.54 -9.06
CA TYR A 382 25.08 21.79 -9.52
C TYR A 382 24.62 20.72 -10.50
N LEU A 383 23.36 20.29 -10.41
CA LEU A 383 22.75 19.28 -11.30
C LEU A 383 22.46 19.86 -12.71
N LEU A 384 23.50 20.26 -13.43
CA LEU A 384 23.43 20.89 -14.76
C LEU A 384 23.53 19.89 -15.92
N GLY A 385 23.89 18.64 -15.64
CA GLY A 385 23.93 17.54 -16.60
C GLY A 385 22.55 16.92 -16.88
N ILE A 386 21.52 17.23 -16.10
CA ILE A 386 20.16 16.74 -16.36
C ILE A 386 19.72 17.23 -17.76
N PRO A 387 19.35 16.33 -18.69
CA PRO A 387 18.91 16.74 -20.02
C PRO A 387 17.55 17.41 -19.98
N ASN A 388 17.26 18.27 -20.96
CA ASN A 388 15.98 18.97 -21.11
C ASN A 388 14.80 18.05 -21.46
N ASN A 389 15.07 16.76 -21.67
CA ASN A 389 14.12 15.70 -21.93
C ASN A 389 14.57 14.51 -21.07
N LEU A 390 13.84 14.17 -20.00
CA LEU A 390 14.28 13.08 -19.12
C LEU A 390 14.38 11.72 -19.82
N TYR A 391 13.70 11.51 -20.94
CA TYR A 391 13.90 10.31 -21.76
C TYR A 391 15.36 10.18 -22.25
N ASP A 392 16.08 11.28 -22.49
CA ASP A 392 17.50 11.25 -22.88
C ASP A 392 18.43 10.77 -21.73
N LEU A 393 17.94 10.80 -20.48
CA LEU A 393 18.59 10.24 -19.29
C LEU A 393 18.22 8.75 -19.13
N PHE A 394 16.94 8.44 -19.32
CA PHE A 394 16.36 7.13 -19.07
C PHE A 394 16.61 6.10 -20.20
N GLU A 395 16.63 6.50 -21.46
CA GLU A 395 16.90 5.61 -22.62
C GLU A 395 18.30 4.96 -22.52
N PRO A 396 19.42 5.70 -22.30
CA PRO A 396 20.74 5.09 -22.18
C PRO A 396 20.91 4.15 -20.97
N ALA A 397 20.05 4.28 -19.96
CA ALA A 397 19.98 3.35 -18.84
C ALA A 397 19.26 2.06 -19.22
N TYR A 398 18.09 2.21 -19.82
CA TYR A 398 17.27 1.09 -20.28
C TYR A 398 17.98 0.25 -21.35
N ASP A 399 18.63 0.88 -22.33
CA ASP A 399 19.46 0.24 -23.38
C ASP A 399 20.65 -0.54 -22.79
N ASN A 400 21.14 -0.16 -21.61
CA ASN A 400 22.21 -0.85 -20.89
C ASN A 400 21.69 -1.97 -19.96
N GLY A 401 20.38 -2.24 -20.00
CA GLY A 401 19.71 -3.30 -19.24
C GLY A 401 19.19 -2.90 -17.86
N SER A 402 19.14 -1.61 -17.51
CA SER A 402 18.53 -1.19 -16.25
C SER A 402 17.03 -1.45 -16.22
N ARG A 403 16.54 -1.90 -15.07
CA ARG A 403 15.10 -2.07 -14.76
C ARG A 403 14.64 -1.26 -13.56
N VAL A 404 15.59 -0.64 -12.86
CA VAL A 404 15.34 0.36 -11.82
C VAL A 404 16.11 1.62 -12.17
N HIS A 405 15.48 2.78 -12.07
CA HIS A 405 16.13 4.08 -12.24
C HIS A 405 15.79 5.01 -11.08
N THR A 406 16.77 5.34 -10.23
CA THR A 406 16.53 6.16 -9.04
C THR A 406 17.12 7.56 -9.17
N ASN A 407 16.32 8.55 -8.78
CA ASN A 407 16.56 9.97 -8.96
C ASN A 407 16.42 10.64 -7.60
N SER A 408 17.55 10.83 -6.93
CA SER A 408 17.61 11.29 -5.54
C SER A 408 17.72 12.83 -5.47
N TRP A 409 16.91 13.48 -6.32
CA TRP A 409 16.85 14.92 -6.59
C TRP A 409 15.44 15.33 -7.02
N GLY A 410 15.17 16.64 -6.98
CA GLY A 410 13.88 17.21 -7.38
C GLY A 410 13.95 18.73 -7.52
N SER A 411 12.80 19.38 -7.36
CA SER A 411 12.60 20.83 -7.43
C SER A 411 11.41 21.18 -6.55
N ALA A 412 11.64 22.05 -5.57
CA ALA A 412 10.65 22.52 -4.59
C ALA A 412 9.54 23.30 -5.30
N ASN A 413 8.40 22.66 -5.52
CA ASN A 413 7.39 23.12 -6.47
C ASN A 413 5.95 23.12 -5.96
N ASN A 414 5.69 22.80 -4.68
CA ASN A 414 4.35 22.82 -4.07
C ASN A 414 3.33 22.06 -4.93
N GLY A 415 3.38 20.72 -4.90
CA GLY A 415 2.36 19.87 -5.50
C GLY A 415 2.36 19.82 -7.04
N GLN A 416 2.99 20.78 -7.73
CA GLN A 416 2.86 21.00 -9.17
C GLN A 416 3.38 19.84 -10.02
N TYR A 417 2.54 19.40 -10.94
CA TYR A 417 2.92 18.54 -12.06
C TYR A 417 3.65 19.37 -13.11
N THR A 418 4.98 19.41 -13.06
CA THR A 418 5.77 20.25 -13.97
C THR A 418 6.02 19.55 -15.31
N THR A 419 6.69 20.26 -16.22
CA THR A 419 7.18 19.70 -17.50
C THR A 419 8.15 18.54 -17.29
N SER A 420 8.91 18.54 -16.19
CA SER A 420 9.73 17.39 -15.80
C SER A 420 8.90 16.20 -15.30
N SER A 421 7.74 16.45 -14.67
CA SER A 421 6.78 15.39 -14.30
C SER A 421 6.11 14.77 -15.53
N ALA A 422 5.71 15.61 -16.49
CA ALA A 422 5.18 15.15 -17.79
C ALA A 422 6.21 14.32 -18.57
N GLN A 423 7.50 14.70 -18.54
CA GLN A 423 8.57 13.93 -19.17
C GLN A 423 8.83 12.60 -18.46
N ALA A 424 8.77 12.56 -17.13
CA ALA A 424 8.92 11.32 -16.37
C ALA A 424 7.75 10.35 -16.65
N ASP A 425 6.51 10.84 -16.67
CA ASP A 425 5.34 10.03 -17.05
C ASP A 425 5.43 9.52 -18.50
N ALA A 426 5.79 10.39 -19.44
CA ALA A 426 5.94 10.01 -20.86
C ALA A 426 7.02 8.95 -21.04
N SER A 427 8.12 9.07 -20.30
CA SER A 427 9.22 8.11 -20.33
C SER A 427 8.83 6.78 -19.70
N ALA A 428 8.16 6.77 -18.55
CA ALA A 428 7.65 5.55 -17.92
C ALA A 428 6.61 4.85 -18.81
N HIS A 429 5.77 5.60 -19.53
CA HIS A 429 4.78 5.05 -20.46
C HIS A 429 5.42 4.44 -21.74
N ILE A 430 6.65 4.81 -22.08
CA ILE A 430 7.44 4.18 -23.16
C ILE A 430 8.26 3.01 -22.61
N LEU A 431 8.92 3.20 -21.46
CA LEU A 431 9.79 2.27 -20.77
C LEU A 431 8.99 1.53 -19.68
N TRP A 432 7.90 0.88 -20.11
CA TRP A 432 6.83 0.37 -19.26
C TRP A 432 7.29 -0.64 -18.19
N ASP A 433 8.38 -1.36 -18.42
CA ASP A 433 9.01 -2.35 -17.54
C ASP A 433 10.20 -1.78 -16.74
N MET A 434 10.40 -0.45 -16.70
CA MET A 434 11.40 0.19 -15.86
C MET A 434 10.76 0.98 -14.70
N ALA A 435 11.04 0.55 -13.47
CA ALA A 435 10.64 1.25 -12.26
C ALA A 435 11.46 2.55 -12.10
N ILE A 436 10.84 3.71 -12.31
CA ILE A 436 11.46 5.02 -12.12
C ILE A 436 11.06 5.57 -10.74
N LEU A 437 12.05 5.87 -9.90
CA LEU A 437 11.86 6.39 -8.54
C LEU A 437 12.30 7.84 -8.41
N PHE A 438 11.59 8.62 -7.59
CA PHE A 438 11.91 10.02 -7.26
C PHE A 438 11.73 10.33 -5.77
N ALA A 439 12.52 11.28 -5.28
CA ALA A 439 12.36 11.84 -3.93
C ALA A 439 11.09 12.67 -3.81
N ALA A 440 10.42 12.59 -2.66
CA ALA A 440 9.24 13.42 -2.36
C ALA A 440 9.57 14.92 -2.20
N GLY A 441 10.80 15.27 -1.81
CA GLY A 441 11.21 16.63 -1.45
C GLY A 441 11.57 16.77 0.03
N ASN A 442 12.17 17.89 0.42
CA ASN A 442 12.61 18.17 1.80
C ASN A 442 12.03 19.48 2.34
N GLU A 443 10.82 19.81 1.89
CA GLU A 443 10.21 21.14 2.03
C GLU A 443 9.18 21.21 3.18
N GLY A 444 9.02 20.15 3.99
CA GLY A 444 8.09 20.11 5.11
C GLY A 444 8.50 21.02 6.28
N THR A 445 7.60 21.91 6.71
CA THR A 445 7.80 22.86 7.84
C THR A 445 6.54 23.05 8.68
N ASP A 446 6.69 23.42 9.96
CA ASP A 446 5.65 23.94 10.87
C ASP A 446 5.56 25.47 10.69
N GLY A 447 5.24 25.89 9.46
CA GLY A 447 5.24 27.29 9.02
C GLY A 447 4.09 28.09 9.63
N ASN A 448 2.95 27.43 9.88
CA ASN A 448 1.82 28.02 10.59
C ASN A 448 2.05 28.11 12.13
N SER A 449 2.99 27.33 12.68
CA SER A 449 3.39 27.27 14.10
C SER A 449 2.38 26.63 15.07
N ASP A 450 1.53 25.70 14.62
CA ASP A 450 0.62 24.93 15.48
C ASP A 450 1.24 23.62 16.03
N GLY A 451 2.35 23.15 15.47
CA GLY A 451 3.03 21.90 15.84
C GLY A 451 2.75 20.73 14.89
N GLU A 452 2.20 21.00 13.70
CA GLU A 452 2.10 20.05 12.59
C GLU A 452 3.05 20.43 11.43
N VAL A 453 3.27 19.52 10.49
CA VAL A 453 3.99 19.84 9.24
C VAL A 453 2.95 20.22 8.20
N ASP A 454 3.04 21.43 7.65
CA ASP A 454 2.13 21.94 6.64
C ASP A 454 2.14 21.05 5.37
N LEU A 455 0.93 20.82 4.83
CA LEU A 455 0.69 20.09 3.56
C LEU A 455 1.15 20.91 2.34
N ASP A 456 1.05 20.34 1.14
CA ASP A 456 1.47 20.95 -0.13
C ASP A 456 2.97 21.35 -0.16
N SER A 457 3.84 20.35 0.00
CA SER A 457 5.30 20.53 -0.06
C SER A 457 6.00 19.60 -1.07
N MET A 458 5.25 18.83 -1.86
CA MET A 458 5.81 17.89 -2.84
C MET A 458 6.75 18.54 -3.88
N SER A 459 7.93 17.96 -4.05
CA SER A 459 8.89 18.28 -5.10
C SER A 459 8.58 17.55 -6.42
N SER A 460 8.91 18.21 -7.54
CA SER A 460 8.88 17.64 -8.89
C SER A 460 10.26 17.08 -9.29
N PRO A 461 10.41 15.96 -10.04
CA PRO A 461 9.37 15.09 -10.62
C PRO A 461 8.66 14.12 -9.66
N GLY A 462 8.82 14.22 -8.33
CA GLY A 462 8.05 13.41 -7.38
C GLY A 462 6.51 13.58 -7.51
N THR A 463 6.04 14.64 -8.14
CA THR A 463 4.62 14.87 -8.47
C THR A 463 4.10 14.09 -9.68
N SER A 464 4.93 13.31 -10.38
CA SER A 464 4.51 12.50 -11.54
C SER A 464 3.59 11.33 -11.14
N LYS A 465 2.77 10.85 -12.07
CA LYS A 465 1.80 9.77 -11.86
C LYS A 465 2.47 8.39 -11.84
N ASN A 466 3.34 8.15 -12.81
CA ASN A 466 3.88 6.84 -13.16
C ASN A 466 5.14 6.47 -12.36
N VAL A 467 5.81 7.46 -11.79
CA VAL A 467 7.00 7.24 -10.93
C VAL A 467 6.58 6.75 -9.54
N ILE A 468 7.50 6.07 -8.85
CA ILE A 468 7.39 5.73 -7.43
C ILE A 468 8.05 6.86 -6.63
N THR A 469 7.25 7.65 -5.94
CA THR A 469 7.67 8.81 -5.15
C THR A 469 7.82 8.42 -3.69
N VAL A 470 8.98 8.71 -3.10
CA VAL A 470 9.34 8.18 -1.77
C VAL A 470 9.50 9.27 -0.71
N GLY A 471 8.68 9.21 0.35
CA GLY A 471 8.77 10.05 1.56
C GLY A 471 9.77 9.54 2.60
N ALA A 472 10.11 10.38 3.58
CA ALA A 472 11.09 10.06 4.63
C ALA A 472 10.44 9.80 5.98
N THR A 473 10.48 8.54 6.43
CA THR A 473 10.30 8.23 7.84
C THR A 473 11.56 8.60 8.63
N GLU A 474 11.43 8.66 9.94
CA GLU A 474 12.57 8.56 10.85
C GLU A 474 13.17 7.15 10.85
N ASN A 475 14.20 6.99 11.66
CA ASN A 475 15.12 5.85 11.69
C ASN A 475 15.51 5.60 13.15
N ASP A 476 15.70 4.35 13.60
CA ASP A 476 16.17 4.13 14.98
C ASP A 476 17.66 4.42 15.09
N ARG A 477 17.98 5.60 15.62
CA ARG A 477 19.27 5.87 16.23
C ARG A 477 19.11 6.57 17.57
N SER A 478 18.70 5.83 18.59
CA SER A 478 18.75 6.22 20.01
C SER A 478 20.05 6.92 20.52
N SER A 479 21.17 6.86 19.79
CA SER A 479 22.40 7.63 20.05
C SER A 479 22.39 9.09 19.56
N VAL A 480 21.49 9.43 18.63
CA VAL A 480 21.22 10.78 18.15
C VAL A 480 20.34 11.50 19.18
N THR A 481 20.85 12.60 19.71
CA THR A 481 20.11 13.47 20.65
C THR A 481 19.83 14.85 20.05
N ALA A 482 19.83 14.95 18.72
CA ALA A 482 19.38 16.13 17.99
C ALA A 482 17.84 16.13 17.92
N THR A 483 17.25 17.33 17.91
CA THR A 483 15.79 17.54 17.77
C THR A 483 15.51 18.46 16.59
N TRP A 484 14.36 18.31 15.93
CA TRP A 484 14.00 19.10 14.74
C TRP A 484 14.10 20.61 15.02
N GLY A 485 13.37 21.10 16.02
CA GLY A 485 13.44 22.50 16.45
C GLY A 485 14.73 22.90 17.18
N GLY A 486 15.63 21.95 17.45
CA GLY A 486 16.98 22.21 17.97
C GLY A 486 18.00 22.55 16.88
N TRP A 487 17.78 22.05 15.66
CA TRP A 487 18.59 22.35 14.47
C TRP A 487 17.95 23.46 13.62
N TRP A 488 16.63 23.40 13.45
CA TRP A 488 15.81 24.29 12.64
C TRP A 488 14.73 24.99 13.49
N PRO A 489 15.11 25.89 14.42
CA PRO A 489 14.19 26.57 15.35
C PRO A 489 13.26 27.61 14.70
N THR A 490 13.38 27.82 13.38
CA THR A 490 12.48 28.69 12.59
C THR A 490 11.45 27.86 11.85
N ASP A 491 11.85 26.66 11.40
CA ASP A 491 11.05 25.80 10.53
C ASP A 491 10.25 24.77 11.35
N TYR A 492 10.66 24.49 12.60
CA TYR A 492 9.91 23.70 13.59
C TYR A 492 9.83 24.43 14.95
N PRO A 493 9.06 25.54 15.06
CA PRO A 493 8.98 26.36 16.27
C PRO A 493 8.10 25.76 17.40
N THR A 494 7.10 24.94 17.10
CA THR A 494 6.09 24.49 18.07
C THR A 494 6.18 22.98 18.41
N ASN A 495 5.75 22.62 19.61
CA ASN A 495 5.69 21.22 20.06
C ASN A 495 4.40 20.55 19.54
N PRO A 496 4.44 19.27 19.13
CA PRO A 496 5.46 18.29 19.51
C PRO A 496 6.79 18.37 18.73
N ILE A 497 6.76 18.70 17.42
CA ILE A 497 7.91 18.61 16.49
C ILE A 497 9.16 19.31 17.02
N ASN A 498 9.05 20.52 17.58
CA ASN A 498 10.20 21.28 18.11
C ASN A 498 11.07 20.48 19.11
N SER A 499 10.41 19.67 19.95
CA SER A 499 11.03 18.83 20.97
C SER A 499 11.35 17.40 20.53
N ASP A 500 10.79 16.97 19.40
CA ASP A 500 10.94 15.62 18.86
C ASP A 500 12.35 15.38 18.35
N ARG A 501 12.84 14.14 18.46
CA ARG A 501 14.18 13.79 17.96
C ARG A 501 14.17 13.67 16.46
N GLN A 502 15.33 13.43 15.86
CA GLN A 502 15.47 13.29 14.41
C GLN A 502 15.66 11.85 13.94
N ALA A 503 15.70 10.90 14.89
CA ALA A 503 15.96 9.48 14.66
C ALA A 503 15.79 8.68 15.97
N ASP A 504 14.59 8.70 16.58
CA ASP A 504 14.31 7.73 17.66
C ASP A 504 12.92 7.07 17.68
N ASN A 505 12.09 7.26 16.63
CA ASN A 505 10.89 6.46 16.40
C ASN A 505 10.69 6.11 14.92
N ILE A 506 10.69 4.82 14.57
CA ILE A 506 10.52 4.35 13.18
C ILE A 506 9.10 4.56 12.63
N GLU A 507 8.12 4.71 13.51
CA GLU A 507 6.72 5.04 13.20
C GLU A 507 6.50 6.55 13.03
N GLY A 508 7.58 7.33 13.02
CA GLY A 508 7.53 8.78 12.81
C GLY A 508 7.86 9.20 11.39
N MET A 509 7.18 10.22 10.88
CA MET A 509 7.65 10.93 9.68
C MET A 509 8.75 11.91 10.07
N ALA A 510 9.83 11.93 9.29
CA ALA A 510 10.86 12.95 9.46
C ALA A 510 10.26 14.34 9.15
N ALA A 511 10.52 15.33 10.02
CA ALA A 511 9.82 16.61 9.94
C ALA A 511 10.04 17.37 8.62
N PHE A 512 11.19 17.18 7.98
CA PHE A 512 11.49 17.77 6.66
C PHE A 512 10.77 17.08 5.49
N SER A 513 10.26 15.86 5.67
CA SER A 513 9.68 15.11 4.54
C SER A 513 8.54 15.91 3.95
N SER A 514 8.65 16.23 2.65
CA SER A 514 7.54 16.83 1.91
C SER A 514 6.28 15.98 2.02
N ARG A 515 5.15 16.68 2.05
CA ARG A 515 3.79 16.16 2.21
C ARG A 515 2.98 16.47 0.96
N GLY A 516 2.07 15.57 0.64
CA GLY A 516 1.00 15.78 -0.32
C GLY A 516 -0.05 16.79 0.18
N PRO A 517 -1.22 16.83 -0.48
CA PRO A 517 -1.45 16.19 -1.78
C PRO A 517 -0.64 16.88 -2.89
N THR A 518 -0.80 16.45 -4.14
CA THR A 518 -0.41 17.30 -5.28
C THR A 518 -1.40 18.45 -5.47
N ASP A 519 -1.04 19.44 -6.31
CA ASP A 519 -1.90 20.58 -6.68
C ASP A 519 -3.27 20.10 -7.22
N ASP A 520 -3.28 18.97 -7.94
CA ASP A 520 -4.49 18.30 -8.45
C ASP A 520 -5.11 17.27 -7.51
N SER A 521 -4.80 17.33 -6.21
CA SER A 521 -5.38 16.48 -5.15
C SER A 521 -5.11 14.97 -5.30
N ARG A 522 -4.00 14.57 -5.93
CA ARG A 522 -3.51 13.17 -5.91
C ARG A 522 -2.73 12.89 -4.64
N LEU A 523 -2.81 11.65 -4.17
CA LEU A 523 -2.04 11.18 -3.03
C LEU A 523 -0.54 11.16 -3.38
N LYS A 524 0.27 11.87 -2.59
CA LYS A 524 1.73 11.76 -2.61
C LYS A 524 2.32 11.95 -1.20
N PRO A 525 3.47 11.32 -0.85
CA PRO A 525 4.24 10.35 -1.65
C PRO A 525 3.45 9.06 -1.93
N ASP A 526 3.95 8.17 -2.79
CA ASP A 526 3.26 6.88 -2.99
C ASP A 526 3.53 5.95 -1.78
N VAL A 527 4.77 5.95 -1.29
CA VAL A 527 5.25 5.17 -0.14
C VAL A 527 6.32 5.97 0.61
N SER A 528 6.66 5.56 1.82
CA SER A 528 7.75 6.14 2.60
C SER A 528 8.80 5.10 2.98
N ALA A 529 10.02 5.54 3.27
CA ALA A 529 11.08 4.72 3.85
C ALA A 529 12.01 5.60 4.71
N PRO A 530 12.89 5.04 5.55
CA PRO A 530 13.68 5.86 6.45
C PRO A 530 14.62 6.83 5.71
N GLY A 531 14.47 8.12 6.02
CA GLY A 531 15.25 9.21 5.41
C GLY A 531 16.07 10.04 6.40
N ALA A 532 16.10 9.74 7.70
CA ALA A 532 16.87 10.49 8.70
C ALA A 532 18.08 9.74 9.31
N TRP A 533 19.20 10.46 9.52
CA TRP A 533 20.45 9.99 10.16
C TRP A 533 21.13 8.74 9.58
N ILE A 534 20.84 8.32 8.36
CA ILE A 534 21.29 7.04 7.83
C ILE A 534 22.73 7.04 7.20
N LEU A 535 23.56 6.01 7.37
CA LEU A 535 25.02 6.05 7.09
C LEU A 535 25.39 5.35 5.78
N SER A 536 26.11 6.00 4.86
CA SER A 536 26.58 5.38 3.60
C SER A 536 28.06 5.54 3.36
N THR A 537 28.53 4.92 2.29
CA THR A 537 29.80 5.19 1.63
C THR A 537 29.99 6.70 1.44
N LYS A 538 31.24 7.13 1.51
CA LYS A 538 31.66 8.52 1.38
C LYS A 538 32.62 8.64 0.20
N SER A 539 32.36 9.57 -0.71
CA SER A 539 33.37 9.98 -1.69
C SER A 539 34.67 10.34 -0.98
N ARG A 540 35.78 9.80 -1.48
CA ARG A 540 37.13 10.04 -0.95
C ARG A 540 37.84 11.20 -1.63
N ASP A 541 37.28 11.70 -2.74
CA ASP A 541 37.76 12.91 -3.42
C ASP A 541 37.11 14.19 -2.86
N THR A 542 36.01 14.10 -2.08
CA THR A 542 35.50 15.21 -1.25
C THR A 542 35.97 15.17 0.22
N THR A 543 36.04 16.36 0.83
CA THR A 543 36.16 16.52 2.29
C THR A 543 34.82 16.73 3.01
N ALA A 544 33.71 16.93 2.29
CA ALA A 544 32.36 17.08 2.85
C ALA A 544 31.93 15.86 3.70
N VAL A 545 31.05 16.07 4.68
CA VAL A 545 30.59 15.02 5.62
C VAL A 545 29.11 15.13 6.01
N GLY A 546 28.37 16.11 5.48
CA GLY A 546 26.95 16.33 5.79
C GLY A 546 26.63 16.65 7.24
N TRP A 547 25.60 15.98 7.74
CA TRP A 547 25.09 16.07 9.12
C TRP A 547 26.10 15.47 10.13
N GLY A 548 26.99 14.56 9.72
CA GLY A 548 28.04 14.01 10.58
C GLY A 548 29.04 13.08 9.88
N ALA A 549 30.30 13.13 10.29
CA ALA A 549 31.33 12.19 9.82
C ALA A 549 31.31 10.88 10.65
N TYR A 550 31.40 9.72 9.99
CA TYR A 550 31.63 8.43 10.68
C TYR A 550 33.11 8.03 10.61
N ASN A 551 33.67 7.90 9.39
CA ASN A 551 35.11 7.69 9.19
C ASN A 551 35.61 8.30 7.86
N THR A 552 36.67 7.75 7.26
CA THR A 552 37.25 8.24 5.99
C THR A 552 36.52 7.75 4.74
N SER A 553 35.56 6.85 4.89
CA SER A 553 34.90 6.12 3.80
C SER A 553 33.40 5.90 4.04
N TYR A 554 32.87 6.33 5.18
CA TYR A 554 31.44 6.38 5.44
C TYR A 554 31.06 7.67 6.19
N THR A 555 29.86 8.21 5.95
CA THR A 555 29.36 9.48 6.53
C THR A 555 27.83 9.55 6.62
N TYR A 556 27.31 10.53 7.35
CA TYR A 556 25.88 10.86 7.49
C TYR A 556 25.59 12.26 6.86
N MET A 557 24.85 12.36 5.75
CA MET A 557 24.42 13.54 4.94
C MET A 557 22.93 13.33 4.60
N GLY A 558 21.97 14.25 4.29
CA GLY A 558 20.55 13.78 4.34
C GLY A 558 19.31 14.53 3.80
N GLY A 559 18.28 13.73 3.42
CA GLY A 559 16.92 14.08 2.92
C GLY A 559 16.02 12.87 2.51
N THR A 560 14.83 13.08 1.90
CA THR A 560 13.88 12.06 1.32
C THR A 560 14.43 11.28 0.15
N SER A 561 15.42 11.87 -0.49
CA SER A 561 16.32 11.31 -1.48
C SER A 561 17.04 10.01 -1.05
N MET A 562 16.68 9.41 0.09
CA MET A 562 17.38 8.35 0.86
C MET A 562 16.54 7.13 1.02
N ALA A 563 15.35 7.36 1.56
CA ALA A 563 14.20 6.53 1.32
C ALA A 563 14.15 6.13 -0.17
N THR A 564 14.38 7.08 -1.08
CA THR A 564 14.36 6.85 -2.53
C THR A 564 15.33 5.75 -3.05
N PRO A 565 16.66 5.78 -2.81
CA PRO A 565 17.61 4.74 -3.23
C PRO A 565 17.57 3.49 -2.34
N LEU A 566 17.20 3.59 -1.06
CA LEU A 566 16.90 2.43 -0.23
C LEU A 566 15.74 1.63 -0.83
N THR A 567 14.66 2.32 -1.20
CA THR A 567 13.50 1.77 -1.90
C THR A 567 13.88 1.32 -3.31
N ALA A 568 14.78 1.99 -4.02
CA ALA A 568 15.26 1.52 -5.33
C ALA A 568 16.05 0.20 -5.24
N GLY A 569 16.89 0.03 -4.21
CA GLY A 569 17.51 -1.26 -3.95
C GLY A 569 16.48 -2.30 -3.49
N ALA A 570 15.50 -1.93 -2.67
CA ALA A 570 14.37 -2.82 -2.33
C ALA A 570 13.57 -3.24 -3.57
N THR A 571 13.33 -2.31 -4.51
CA THR A 571 12.75 -2.58 -5.84
C THR A 571 13.61 -3.53 -6.65
N ALA A 572 14.94 -3.43 -6.59
CA ALA A 572 15.82 -4.41 -7.24
C ALA A 572 15.69 -5.81 -6.61
N LEU A 573 15.48 -5.91 -5.29
CA LEU A 573 15.16 -7.20 -4.66
C LEU A 573 13.80 -7.73 -5.13
N LEU A 574 12.78 -6.87 -5.27
CA LEU A 574 11.47 -7.26 -5.77
C LEU A 574 11.53 -7.74 -7.23
N ILE A 575 12.25 -7.05 -8.11
CA ILE A 575 12.43 -7.48 -9.51
C ILE A 575 13.24 -8.78 -9.58
N GLN A 576 14.27 -8.96 -8.75
CA GLN A 576 14.95 -10.24 -8.63
C GLN A 576 13.96 -11.35 -8.22
N HIS A 577 13.11 -11.10 -7.22
CA HIS A 577 12.12 -12.06 -6.75
C HIS A 577 11.13 -12.47 -7.84
N LEU A 578 10.58 -11.49 -8.57
CA LEU A 578 9.64 -11.72 -9.67
C LEU A 578 10.28 -12.61 -10.76
N ASP A 579 11.55 -12.38 -11.13
CA ASP A 579 12.27 -13.19 -12.13
C ASP A 579 12.74 -14.56 -11.57
N ASP A 580 13.64 -14.58 -10.57
CA ASP A 580 14.29 -15.80 -10.04
C ASP A 580 13.31 -16.79 -9.39
N ASN A 581 12.32 -16.29 -8.62
CA ASN A 581 11.46 -17.11 -7.76
C ASN A 581 10.07 -17.38 -8.36
N LEU A 582 9.51 -16.44 -9.11
CA LEU A 582 8.15 -16.53 -9.69
C LEU A 582 8.14 -16.69 -11.22
N GLY A 583 9.27 -16.46 -11.91
CA GLY A 583 9.39 -16.60 -13.37
C GLY A 583 8.77 -15.46 -14.20
N HIS A 584 8.41 -14.34 -13.55
CA HIS A 584 7.85 -13.14 -14.17
C HIS A 584 8.98 -12.15 -14.53
N SER A 585 9.69 -12.46 -15.62
CA SER A 585 10.97 -11.83 -15.99
C SER A 585 10.89 -10.40 -16.55
N GLU A 586 9.70 -9.91 -16.93
CA GLU A 586 9.48 -8.58 -17.50
C GLU A 586 8.30 -7.88 -16.77
N PRO A 587 8.43 -7.59 -15.46
CA PRO A 587 7.36 -7.01 -14.66
C PRO A 587 7.13 -5.54 -15.01
N SER A 588 5.88 -5.10 -15.06
CA SER A 588 5.58 -3.70 -15.33
C SER A 588 5.95 -2.78 -14.16
N SER A 589 6.31 -1.54 -14.49
CA SER A 589 6.47 -0.44 -13.52
C SER A 589 5.20 -0.22 -12.67
N ALA A 590 4.02 -0.48 -13.25
CA ALA A 590 2.75 -0.44 -12.54
C ALA A 590 2.65 -1.58 -11.50
N LEU A 591 3.03 -2.81 -11.84
CA LEU A 591 3.06 -3.94 -10.90
C LEU A 591 4.00 -3.66 -9.73
N VAL A 592 5.24 -3.25 -10.03
CA VAL A 592 6.24 -2.90 -9.01
C VAL A 592 5.71 -1.81 -8.06
N LYS A 593 5.00 -0.81 -8.61
CA LYS A 593 4.37 0.26 -7.83
C LYS A 593 3.17 -0.22 -7.01
N ALA A 594 2.35 -1.14 -7.55
CA ALA A 594 1.21 -1.73 -6.85
C ALA A 594 1.65 -2.59 -5.66
N ILE A 595 2.64 -3.48 -5.84
CA ILE A 595 3.19 -4.32 -4.77
C ILE A 595 3.75 -3.48 -3.63
N LEU A 596 4.61 -2.50 -3.91
CA LEU A 596 5.23 -1.68 -2.85
C LEU A 596 4.22 -0.87 -2.04
N ALA A 597 3.07 -0.51 -2.62
CA ALA A 597 1.99 0.16 -1.92
C ALA A 597 1.07 -0.84 -1.17
N ALA A 598 0.77 -1.99 -1.76
CA ALA A 598 0.00 -3.07 -1.15
C ALA A 598 0.68 -3.63 0.11
N SER A 599 2.01 -3.75 0.06
CA SER A 599 2.81 -4.35 1.13
C SER A 599 3.22 -3.39 2.23
N SER A 600 2.98 -2.08 2.07
CA SER A 600 3.51 -1.04 2.98
C SER A 600 2.81 -0.99 4.34
N THR A 601 3.59 -0.82 5.41
CA THR A 601 3.10 -0.69 6.79
C THR A 601 2.45 0.68 7.01
N ASP A 602 1.17 0.69 7.39
CA ASP A 602 0.51 1.84 8.02
C ASP A 602 1.17 2.12 9.38
N MET A 603 1.72 3.31 9.60
CA MET A 603 2.50 3.62 10.81
C MET A 603 1.61 4.08 11.99
N GLU A 604 2.11 3.96 13.22
CA GLU A 604 1.36 4.41 14.42
C GLU A 604 1.49 5.93 14.72
N GLY A 605 2.45 6.62 14.10
CA GLY A 605 2.71 8.04 14.30
C GLY A 605 3.48 8.36 15.58
N GLN A 606 4.47 9.26 15.51
CA GLN A 606 5.36 9.50 16.66
C GLN A 606 4.72 10.25 17.85
N TYR A 607 3.56 10.88 17.66
CA TYR A 607 2.98 11.81 18.63
C TYR A 607 1.78 11.27 19.43
N SER A 608 1.36 10.02 19.21
CA SER A 608 0.13 9.45 19.78
C SER A 608 -1.11 10.31 19.49
N SER A 609 -1.19 10.85 18.28
CA SER A 609 -2.25 11.73 17.79
C SER A 609 -2.78 11.16 16.48
N SER A 610 -4.08 10.91 16.36
CA SER A 610 -4.67 10.30 15.16
C SER A 610 -4.97 11.30 14.03
N THR A 611 -4.32 12.47 14.06
CA THR A 611 -4.52 13.65 13.20
C THR A 611 -3.25 14.52 13.23
N ASN A 612 -2.08 13.92 13.02
CA ASN A 612 -0.81 14.65 12.88
C ASN A 612 0.27 13.75 12.26
N GLY A 613 0.67 14.02 11.03
CA GLY A 613 1.65 13.18 10.34
C GLY A 613 1.14 11.74 10.16
N ALA A 614 2.07 10.78 10.23
CA ALA A 614 1.80 9.34 10.16
C ALA A 614 1.02 8.76 11.37
N GLY A 615 0.31 9.58 12.13
CA GLY A 615 -0.75 9.11 13.03
C GLY A 615 -2.13 9.10 12.38
N GLU A 616 -2.27 9.70 11.19
CA GLU A 616 -3.45 9.52 10.34
C GLU A 616 -3.39 8.18 9.63
N THR A 617 -4.48 7.41 9.64
CA THR A 617 -4.53 6.08 8.97
C THR A 617 -4.24 6.18 7.47
N ALA A 618 -3.29 5.40 6.97
CA ALA A 618 -2.96 5.33 5.55
C ALA A 618 -4.13 4.78 4.70
N PRO A 619 -4.33 5.28 3.46
CA PRO A 619 -3.52 6.27 2.77
C PRO A 619 -3.69 7.70 3.31
N ASN A 620 -2.57 8.40 3.55
CA ASN A 620 -2.56 9.78 4.00
C ASN A 620 -1.48 10.60 3.25
N ASP A 621 -1.66 11.92 3.18
CA ASP A 621 -0.74 12.84 2.48
C ASP A 621 0.63 13.02 3.16
N HIS A 622 0.88 12.37 4.30
CA HIS A 622 2.17 12.44 4.98
C HIS A 622 3.09 11.29 4.56
N GLU A 623 2.63 10.04 4.64
CA GLU A 623 3.44 8.85 4.36
C GLU A 623 3.11 8.14 3.04
N GLY A 624 2.00 8.50 2.40
CA GLY A 624 1.44 7.79 1.25
C GLY A 624 0.63 6.57 1.69
N TRP A 625 0.89 5.41 1.09
CA TRP A 625 0.29 4.14 1.50
C TRP A 625 0.94 3.52 2.75
N GLY A 626 2.10 4.01 3.17
CA GLY A 626 2.82 3.51 4.33
C GLY A 626 4.32 3.41 4.13
N ARG A 627 5.00 2.86 5.13
CA ARG A 627 6.43 2.53 5.09
C ARG A 627 6.67 1.24 4.31
N VAL A 628 7.61 1.24 3.35
CA VAL A 628 7.94 0.07 2.52
C VAL A 628 8.37 -1.13 3.39
N ASP A 629 7.63 -2.24 3.28
CA ASP A 629 7.98 -3.53 3.88
C ASP A 629 8.24 -4.57 2.78
N MET A 630 9.47 -5.08 2.72
CA MET A 630 9.88 -6.10 1.76
C MET A 630 9.44 -7.52 2.11
N TRP A 631 9.08 -7.81 3.37
CA TRP A 631 8.63 -9.16 3.75
C TRP A 631 7.24 -9.45 3.20
N THR A 632 6.32 -8.49 3.31
CA THR A 632 4.99 -8.58 2.67
C THR A 632 5.11 -8.47 1.15
N ALA A 633 6.06 -7.68 0.62
CA ALA A 633 6.22 -7.48 -0.83
C ALA A 633 6.56 -8.77 -1.61
N VAL A 634 7.24 -9.75 -0.99
CA VAL A 634 7.59 -11.04 -1.61
C VAL A 634 6.52 -12.12 -1.41
N ASN A 635 5.40 -11.77 -0.78
CA ASN A 635 4.23 -12.64 -0.60
C ASN A 635 2.99 -12.07 -1.33
N ALA A 636 3.11 -10.97 -2.07
CA ALA A 636 1.99 -10.31 -2.73
C ALA A 636 1.58 -11.03 -4.02
N SER A 637 0.34 -11.52 -4.11
CA SER A 637 -0.22 -12.08 -5.35
C SER A 637 -0.69 -10.96 -6.31
N PHE A 638 -0.64 -11.20 -7.61
CA PHE A 638 -0.87 -10.14 -8.59
C PHE A 638 -1.40 -10.59 -9.96
N VAL A 639 -1.92 -9.61 -10.68
CA VAL A 639 -2.19 -9.60 -12.12
C VAL A 639 -1.38 -8.47 -12.75
N ASP A 640 -0.73 -8.71 -13.88
CA ASP A 640 0.09 -7.72 -14.60
C ASP A 640 -0.15 -7.77 -16.11
N ASN A 641 0.08 -6.66 -16.80
CA ASN A 641 -0.14 -6.48 -18.24
C ASN A 641 -1.57 -6.83 -18.73
N GLU A 642 -2.59 -6.64 -17.88
CA GLU A 642 -3.99 -6.71 -18.28
C GLU A 642 -4.54 -5.36 -18.77
N SER A 643 -5.70 -5.36 -19.43
CA SER A 643 -6.19 -4.13 -20.08
C SER A 643 -7.70 -3.95 -20.21
N VAL A 644 -8.12 -2.68 -20.18
CA VAL A 644 -9.49 -2.20 -20.38
C VAL A 644 -9.55 -1.03 -21.37
N SER A 645 -10.64 -0.92 -22.14
CA SER A 645 -11.04 0.30 -22.84
C SER A 645 -12.22 0.99 -22.14
N THR A 646 -12.77 2.06 -22.73
CA THR A 646 -13.82 2.86 -22.10
C THR A 646 -15.14 2.09 -21.99
N ASN A 647 -15.63 1.87 -20.76
CA ASN A 647 -16.72 0.97 -20.35
C ASN A 647 -16.42 -0.54 -20.46
N ASP A 648 -15.16 -0.97 -20.57
CA ASP A 648 -14.80 -2.38 -20.36
C ASP A 648 -14.60 -2.66 -18.86
N GLU A 649 -14.75 -3.94 -18.51
CA GLU A 649 -14.64 -4.50 -17.16
C GLU A 649 -13.76 -5.77 -17.21
N ARG A 650 -12.99 -5.99 -16.15
CA ARG A 650 -12.19 -7.20 -15.88
C ARG A 650 -12.36 -7.53 -14.41
N GLY A 651 -12.27 -8.80 -14.03
CA GLY A 651 -12.25 -9.14 -12.62
C GLY A 651 -11.74 -10.54 -12.32
N TRP A 652 -11.39 -10.75 -11.05
CA TRP A 652 -10.80 -11.96 -10.51
C TRP A 652 -11.48 -12.41 -9.22
N SER A 653 -11.66 -13.72 -9.04
CA SER A 653 -12.03 -14.39 -7.80
C SER A 653 -10.78 -14.64 -6.95
N PHE A 654 -10.91 -14.58 -5.63
CA PHE A 654 -9.89 -15.04 -4.68
C PHE A 654 -10.49 -15.50 -3.35
N ASN A 655 -9.89 -16.50 -2.72
CA ASN A 655 -10.40 -17.12 -1.50
C ASN A 655 -9.68 -16.63 -0.24
N VAL A 656 -10.43 -16.00 0.66
CA VAL A 656 -9.92 -15.53 1.96
C VAL A 656 -10.10 -16.65 3.01
N PRO A 657 -9.01 -17.11 3.66
CA PRO A 657 -9.07 -18.21 4.64
C PRO A 657 -9.68 -17.79 5.99
N SER A 658 -9.99 -18.79 6.83
CA SER A 658 -10.59 -18.55 8.14
C SER A 658 -9.62 -17.82 9.09
N GLY A 659 -10.00 -16.62 9.54
CA GLY A 659 -9.15 -15.82 10.43
C GLY A 659 -7.94 -15.19 9.76
N ALA A 660 -8.03 -14.90 8.46
CA ALA A 660 -7.05 -14.09 7.73
C ALA A 660 -6.79 -12.73 8.41
N ASP A 661 -5.57 -12.23 8.25
CA ASP A 661 -5.15 -10.89 8.68
C ASP A 661 -5.75 -9.78 7.79
N ASP A 662 -5.53 -8.53 8.17
CA ASP A 662 -5.99 -7.34 7.44
C ASP A 662 -5.23 -7.20 6.10
N PHE A 663 -5.94 -7.17 4.97
CA PHE A 663 -5.32 -7.17 3.63
C PHE A 663 -5.61 -5.91 2.80
N ARG A 664 -4.80 -5.67 1.76
CA ARG A 664 -5.00 -4.59 0.78
C ARG A 664 -5.21 -5.11 -0.63
N VAL A 665 -6.08 -4.44 -1.39
CA VAL A 665 -6.24 -4.60 -2.84
C VAL A 665 -5.77 -3.30 -3.51
N MET A 666 -4.70 -3.36 -4.31
CA MET A 666 -4.14 -2.22 -5.04
C MET A 666 -4.37 -2.35 -6.55
N LEU A 667 -4.59 -1.21 -7.21
CA LEU A 667 -4.67 -1.05 -8.66
C LEU A 667 -3.72 0.08 -9.07
N ALA A 668 -2.85 -0.17 -10.05
CA ALA A 668 -1.92 0.81 -10.60
C ALA A 668 -1.89 0.76 -12.13
N TRP A 669 -1.70 1.92 -12.77
CA TRP A 669 -1.47 1.98 -14.21
C TRP A 669 -0.51 3.08 -14.61
N THR A 670 0.26 2.80 -15.67
CA THR A 670 1.18 3.75 -16.30
C THR A 670 0.38 4.65 -17.24
N ASP A 671 -0.25 5.68 -16.67
CA ASP A 671 -1.18 6.61 -17.32
C ASP A 671 -0.44 7.50 -18.35
N PRO A 672 -1.02 7.85 -19.52
CA PRO A 672 -0.34 8.72 -20.47
C PRO A 672 0.00 10.09 -19.87
N ALA A 673 1.13 10.67 -20.26
CA ALA A 673 1.58 11.96 -19.72
C ALA A 673 0.53 13.07 -19.92
N SER A 674 0.33 13.87 -18.86
CA SER A 674 -0.54 15.04 -18.91
C SER A 674 0.20 16.27 -19.43
N THR A 675 -0.53 17.36 -19.64
CA THR A 675 0.09 18.69 -19.77
C THR A 675 0.15 19.37 -18.40
N PRO A 676 1.28 20.00 -18.03
CA PRO A 676 1.39 20.87 -16.85
C PRO A 676 0.41 22.04 -16.81
N ALA A 677 -0.26 22.34 -17.92
CA ALA A 677 -1.27 23.39 -18.00
C ALA A 677 -2.73 22.87 -17.84
N ALA A 678 -2.91 21.60 -17.46
CA ALA A 678 -4.18 21.06 -17.00
C ALA A 678 -4.37 21.33 -15.49
N SER A 679 -5.61 21.39 -15.02
CA SER A 679 -5.94 21.51 -13.59
C SER A 679 -6.08 20.16 -12.87
N THR A 680 -6.03 19.06 -13.62
CA THR A 680 -6.13 17.67 -13.16
C THR A 680 -5.30 16.82 -14.11
N HIS A 681 -4.38 16.00 -13.60
CA HIS A 681 -3.38 15.37 -14.46
C HIS A 681 -3.71 13.94 -14.88
N LEU A 682 -4.72 13.29 -14.31
CA LEU A 682 -5.20 11.99 -14.80
C LEU A 682 -5.70 12.09 -16.24
N VAL A 683 -5.35 11.11 -17.08
CA VAL A 683 -5.75 11.05 -18.51
C VAL A 683 -6.70 9.87 -18.75
N ASN A 684 -6.29 8.66 -18.40
CA ASN A 684 -7.13 7.47 -18.39
C ASN A 684 -7.55 7.15 -16.94
N ASP A 685 -8.86 7.04 -16.74
CA ASP A 685 -9.52 6.90 -15.44
C ASP A 685 -10.06 5.47 -15.28
N LEU A 686 -9.46 4.72 -14.36
CA LEU A 686 -9.79 3.33 -14.04
C LEU A 686 -10.28 3.24 -12.59
N ASP A 687 -11.42 2.59 -12.38
CA ASP A 687 -12.01 2.40 -11.06
C ASP A 687 -11.81 0.97 -10.56
N LEU A 688 -11.76 0.81 -9.23
CA LEU A 688 -11.61 -0.46 -8.53
C LEU A 688 -12.90 -0.77 -7.77
N ALA A 689 -13.44 -1.98 -7.91
CA ALA A 689 -14.62 -2.42 -7.19
C ALA A 689 -14.38 -3.82 -6.60
N VAL A 690 -14.56 -3.96 -5.29
CA VAL A 690 -14.33 -5.22 -4.57
C VAL A 690 -15.63 -5.67 -3.91
N LYS A 691 -15.94 -6.96 -4.00
CA LYS A 691 -17.18 -7.57 -3.52
C LYS A 691 -16.86 -8.66 -2.50
N ASP A 692 -17.54 -8.62 -1.36
CA ASP A 692 -17.36 -9.58 -0.27
C ASP A 692 -18.22 -10.87 -0.46
N PRO A 693 -17.99 -11.94 0.34
CA PRO A 693 -18.76 -13.17 0.29
C PRO A 693 -20.26 -13.01 0.65
N SER A 694 -20.68 -11.86 1.18
CA SER A 694 -22.09 -11.53 1.40
C SER A 694 -22.77 -10.93 0.16
N GLY A 695 -21.99 -10.61 -0.88
CA GLY A 695 -22.42 -9.89 -2.07
C GLY A 695 -22.45 -8.36 -1.90
N THR A 696 -21.79 -7.82 -0.88
CA THR A 696 -21.68 -6.38 -0.62
C THR A 696 -20.50 -5.80 -1.40
N TRP A 697 -20.74 -4.69 -2.12
CA TRP A 697 -19.76 -4.02 -2.96
C TRP A 697 -19.13 -2.81 -2.28
N THR A 698 -17.80 -2.73 -2.34
CA THR A 698 -16.97 -1.59 -1.96
C THR A 698 -16.31 -1.03 -3.23
N ASN A 699 -16.76 0.15 -3.67
CA ASN A 699 -16.30 0.76 -4.91
C ASN A 699 -15.40 1.96 -4.60
N LEU A 700 -14.27 2.06 -5.29
CA LEU A 700 -13.28 3.13 -5.20
C LEU A 700 -13.11 3.83 -6.55
N SER A 701 -13.46 5.12 -6.56
CA SER A 701 -13.32 6.01 -7.70
C SER A 701 -12.95 7.41 -7.22
N ASN A 702 -11.86 7.97 -7.74
CA ASN A 702 -11.53 9.38 -7.63
C ASN A 702 -10.80 9.81 -8.91
N ASN A 703 -11.33 10.82 -9.63
CA ASN A 703 -10.88 11.17 -10.98
C ASN A 703 -9.52 11.92 -11.02
N VAL A 704 -8.58 11.50 -10.17
CA VAL A 704 -7.26 12.10 -9.95
C VAL A 704 -6.13 11.06 -9.91
N ASP A 705 -6.25 9.97 -9.13
CA ASP A 705 -5.13 9.04 -8.91
C ASP A 705 -5.02 7.93 -9.98
N ASN A 706 -3.78 7.51 -10.26
CA ASN A 706 -3.43 6.32 -11.06
C ASN A 706 -2.81 5.17 -10.23
N LEU A 707 -2.78 5.33 -8.90
CA LEU A 707 -2.50 4.30 -7.91
C LEU A 707 -3.59 4.40 -6.85
N ARG A 708 -4.43 3.38 -6.72
CA ARG A 708 -5.59 3.36 -5.83
C ARG A 708 -5.68 2.02 -5.10
N GLY A 709 -6.35 1.96 -3.95
CA GLY A 709 -6.59 0.69 -3.30
C GLY A 709 -7.54 0.72 -2.12
N LEU A 710 -7.93 -0.47 -1.68
CA LEU A 710 -8.88 -0.71 -0.59
C LEU A 710 -8.24 -1.61 0.46
N SER A 711 -8.25 -1.16 1.72
CA SER A 711 -7.82 -1.92 2.89
C SER A 711 -9.04 -2.58 3.56
N PHE A 712 -8.95 -3.88 3.85
CA PHE A 712 -10.02 -4.67 4.47
C PHE A 712 -9.57 -5.22 5.81
N THR A 713 -10.20 -4.75 6.89
CA THR A 713 -9.85 -5.15 8.25
C THR A 713 -10.75 -6.29 8.75
N SER A 714 -10.15 -7.31 9.35
CA SER A 714 -10.79 -8.53 9.86
C SER A 714 -11.76 -9.16 8.83
N PRO A 715 -11.25 -9.54 7.65
CA PRO A 715 -12.06 -9.91 6.50
C PRO A 715 -12.89 -11.19 6.72
N ALA A 716 -14.03 -11.28 6.04
CA ALA A 716 -14.86 -12.48 6.05
C ALA A 716 -14.20 -13.61 5.24
N GLN A 717 -14.17 -14.81 5.81
CA GLN A 717 -13.79 -16.04 5.10
C GLN A 717 -14.73 -16.30 3.92
N GLY A 718 -14.17 -16.84 2.83
CA GLY A 718 -14.88 -17.22 1.62
C GLY A 718 -14.37 -16.43 0.41
N THR A 719 -15.10 -16.52 -0.70
CA THR A 719 -14.64 -15.96 -1.97
C THR A 719 -15.04 -14.51 -2.14
N TRP A 720 -14.04 -13.69 -2.49
CA TRP A 720 -14.17 -12.29 -2.83
C TRP A 720 -13.98 -12.13 -4.35
N GLU A 721 -14.54 -11.06 -4.91
CA GLU A 721 -14.25 -10.65 -6.28
C GLU A 721 -13.60 -9.27 -6.30
N VAL A 722 -12.57 -9.08 -7.12
CA VAL A 722 -12.00 -7.78 -7.47
C VAL A 722 -12.28 -7.47 -8.93
N HIS A 723 -12.77 -6.28 -9.23
CA HIS A 723 -13.12 -5.81 -10.57
C HIS A 723 -12.43 -4.48 -10.88
N VAL A 724 -11.89 -4.37 -12.09
CA VAL A 724 -11.22 -3.19 -12.64
C VAL A 724 -12.03 -2.68 -13.84
N ILE A 725 -12.44 -1.41 -13.77
CA ILE A 725 -13.40 -0.80 -14.69
C ILE A 725 -12.74 0.34 -15.44
N GLY A 726 -12.72 0.29 -16.77
CA GLY A 726 -12.20 1.37 -17.62
C GLY A 726 -13.19 2.52 -17.75
N THR A 727 -13.41 3.28 -16.68
CA THR A 727 -14.44 4.34 -16.61
C THR A 727 -14.28 5.41 -17.70
N SER A 728 -13.05 5.86 -18.00
CA SER A 728 -12.77 6.76 -19.13
C SER A 728 -11.35 6.58 -19.65
N VAL A 729 -11.18 5.94 -20.81
CA VAL A 729 -9.87 5.68 -21.45
C VAL A 729 -9.78 6.44 -22.79
N PRO A 730 -9.61 7.78 -22.78
CA PRO A 730 -9.57 8.60 -23.99
C PRO A 730 -8.27 8.46 -24.80
N GLN A 731 -7.16 8.01 -24.20
CA GLN A 731 -5.84 7.95 -24.84
C GLN A 731 -5.27 6.52 -24.84
N GLY A 732 -4.47 6.17 -25.85
CA GLY A 732 -3.95 4.81 -26.06
C GLY A 732 -4.96 3.82 -26.67
N GLY A 733 -6.24 3.95 -26.32
CA GLY A 733 -7.35 3.12 -26.82
C GLY A 733 -7.56 1.82 -26.03
N LEU A 734 -6.51 1.35 -25.35
CA LEU A 734 -6.53 0.45 -24.20
C LEU A 734 -5.59 1.07 -23.15
N GLN A 735 -5.93 0.95 -21.87
CA GLN A 735 -5.00 1.20 -20.77
C GLN A 735 -4.51 -0.15 -20.23
N MET A 736 -3.19 -0.30 -20.11
CA MET A 736 -2.57 -1.43 -19.41
C MET A 736 -2.55 -1.13 -17.91
N PHE A 737 -2.84 -2.12 -17.06
CA PHE A 737 -2.80 -2.00 -15.61
C PHE A 737 -2.20 -3.24 -14.94
N ALA A 738 -1.83 -3.07 -13.67
CA ALA A 738 -1.51 -4.14 -12.75
C ALA A 738 -2.40 -4.04 -11.50
N MET A 739 -2.73 -5.17 -10.91
CA MET A 739 -3.57 -5.29 -9.71
C MET A 739 -2.92 -6.28 -8.75
N THR A 740 -2.99 -6.01 -7.44
CA THR A 740 -2.20 -6.72 -6.43
C THR A 740 -2.97 -6.88 -5.13
N LEU A 741 -2.86 -8.06 -4.51
CA LEU A 741 -3.25 -8.30 -3.13
C LEU A 741 -1.98 -8.24 -2.25
N SER A 742 -2.10 -7.84 -0.98
CA SER A 742 -0.98 -7.93 -0.03
C SER A 742 -0.58 -9.38 0.32
N GLU A 743 -1.47 -10.34 0.06
CA GLU A 743 -1.36 -11.75 0.45
C GLU A 743 -1.16 -12.70 -0.74
N ASP A 744 -0.62 -13.89 -0.45
CA ASP A 744 -0.35 -14.97 -1.41
C ASP A 744 -1.62 -15.81 -1.64
N TRP A 745 -2.65 -15.18 -2.21
CA TRP A 745 -3.92 -15.82 -2.56
C TRP A 745 -4.05 -15.94 -4.08
N ALA A 746 -4.54 -17.10 -4.55
CA ALA A 746 -4.75 -17.32 -5.98
C ALA A 746 -5.80 -16.33 -6.54
N LEU A 747 -5.47 -15.73 -7.69
CA LEU A 747 -6.29 -14.77 -8.42
C LEU A 747 -6.78 -15.41 -9.72
N THR A 748 -8.03 -15.87 -9.75
CA THR A 748 -8.60 -16.63 -10.87
C THR A 748 -9.55 -15.76 -11.69
N ASN A 749 -9.53 -15.89 -13.02
CA ASN A 749 -10.17 -14.91 -13.91
C ASN A 749 -11.67 -15.22 -14.13
N LEU A 750 -12.55 -14.30 -13.72
CA LEU A 750 -14.03 -14.44 -13.77
C LEU A 750 -14.64 -14.58 -15.18
N THR A 751 -13.81 -14.66 -16.23
CA THR A 751 -14.24 -14.94 -17.62
C THR A 751 -13.95 -16.37 -18.07
N VAL A 752 -13.23 -17.15 -17.25
CA VAL A 752 -12.90 -18.58 -17.44
C VAL A 752 -13.16 -19.42 -16.18
N ASP A 753 -13.67 -18.81 -15.12
CA ASP A 753 -14.25 -19.42 -13.91
C ASP A 753 -15.76 -19.09 -13.96
N ALA A 754 -16.63 -20.10 -14.10
CA ALA A 754 -18.06 -19.90 -14.40
C ALA A 754 -19.00 -19.84 -13.18
N ASP A 755 -18.55 -20.22 -11.99
CA ASP A 755 -19.35 -20.19 -10.75
C ASP A 755 -18.68 -19.46 -9.56
N LEU A 756 -17.44 -19.02 -9.77
CA LEU A 756 -16.68 -18.04 -9.00
C LEU A 756 -16.07 -18.62 -7.72
N ASP A 757 -15.47 -19.81 -7.82
CA ASP A 757 -14.85 -20.53 -6.69
C ASP A 757 -13.32 -20.39 -6.61
N GLY A 758 -12.67 -19.96 -7.68
CA GLY A 758 -11.21 -19.84 -7.74
C GLY A 758 -10.49 -20.90 -8.59
N VAL A 759 -11.19 -21.81 -9.27
CA VAL A 759 -10.63 -22.73 -10.28
C VAL A 759 -11.11 -22.35 -11.69
N GLU A 760 -10.30 -22.59 -12.73
CA GLU A 760 -10.72 -22.34 -14.13
C GLU A 760 -11.50 -23.54 -14.72
N ASP A 761 -12.55 -23.27 -15.52
CA ASP A 761 -13.49 -24.21 -16.17
C ASP A 761 -12.86 -25.43 -16.87
N ASP A 762 -11.60 -25.32 -17.33
CA ASP A 762 -10.87 -26.36 -18.07
C ASP A 762 -10.02 -27.27 -17.14
N ASP A 763 -9.77 -26.87 -15.89
CA ASP A 763 -9.03 -27.63 -14.84
C ASP A 763 -9.92 -28.03 -13.63
N ASP A 764 -11.14 -27.47 -13.51
CA ASP A 764 -12.16 -27.83 -12.49
C ASP A 764 -12.94 -29.12 -12.85
N ASP A 765 -13.20 -29.97 -11.85
CA ASP A 765 -14.05 -31.17 -11.95
C ASP A 765 -15.57 -30.86 -11.79
N CYS A 766 -15.92 -29.69 -11.26
CA CYS A 766 -17.27 -29.20 -10.95
C CYS A 766 -17.68 -27.82 -11.55
N PRO A 767 -17.32 -27.43 -12.81
CA PRO A 767 -17.30 -26.04 -13.36
C PRO A 767 -18.64 -25.32 -13.60
N ASN A 768 -19.66 -25.64 -12.82
CA ASN A 768 -20.96 -24.94 -12.73
C ASN A 768 -21.53 -25.05 -11.28
N THR A 769 -20.75 -25.47 -10.27
CA THR A 769 -21.15 -25.76 -8.88
C THR A 769 -19.97 -25.60 -7.90
N PHE A 770 -19.57 -24.35 -7.66
CA PHE A 770 -18.72 -23.80 -6.59
C PHE A 770 -18.29 -24.77 -5.49
N GLY A 771 -16.98 -24.87 -5.27
CA GLY A 771 -16.40 -25.65 -4.19
C GLY A 771 -15.13 -25.08 -3.57
N GLY A 772 -14.21 -26.00 -3.28
CA GLY A 772 -13.03 -25.73 -2.47
C GLY A 772 -12.17 -26.96 -2.18
N SER A 773 -12.58 -28.15 -2.63
CA SER A 773 -11.74 -29.35 -2.59
C SER A 773 -10.47 -29.16 -3.41
N THR A 774 -9.37 -29.74 -2.91
CA THR A 774 -8.01 -29.62 -3.47
C THR A 774 -7.28 -30.96 -3.61
N VAL A 775 -7.86 -32.08 -3.15
CA VAL A 775 -7.16 -33.37 -3.02
C VAL A 775 -7.69 -34.47 -3.96
N ASP A 776 -9.01 -34.62 -4.12
CA ASP A 776 -9.63 -35.66 -4.96
C ASP A 776 -10.29 -35.11 -6.22
N ARG A 777 -11.09 -34.03 -6.11
CA ARG A 777 -11.73 -33.33 -7.24
C ARG A 777 -11.60 -31.82 -7.07
N LEU A 778 -10.72 -31.22 -7.85
CA LEU A 778 -10.43 -29.79 -7.76
C LEU A 778 -11.70 -28.98 -8.09
N GLY A 779 -12.01 -27.95 -7.30
CA GLY A 779 -13.18 -27.07 -7.47
C GLY A 779 -14.53 -27.70 -7.08
N CYS A 780 -14.56 -28.97 -6.66
CA CYS A 780 -15.80 -29.57 -6.17
C CYS A 780 -16.14 -29.16 -4.72
N PRO A 781 -17.43 -29.14 -4.34
CA PRO A 781 -17.87 -28.71 -3.01
C PRO A 781 -17.22 -29.49 -1.87
N ASP A 782 -16.54 -28.77 -0.98
CA ASP A 782 -16.03 -29.21 0.32
C ASP A 782 -16.82 -28.42 1.39
N THR A 783 -17.16 -29.01 2.53
CA THR A 783 -18.06 -28.41 3.54
C THR A 783 -17.38 -28.09 4.87
N ASP A 784 -16.22 -28.65 5.17
CA ASP A 784 -15.46 -28.36 6.38
C ASP A 784 -13.99 -27.98 6.14
N ASN A 785 -13.52 -28.06 4.90
CA ASN A 785 -12.24 -27.58 4.36
C ASN A 785 -11.03 -28.48 4.72
N ASP A 786 -11.20 -29.79 4.75
CA ASP A 786 -10.06 -30.74 4.83
C ASP A 786 -9.39 -31.03 3.46
N GLY A 787 -10.06 -30.65 2.37
CA GLY A 787 -9.58 -30.75 0.99
C GLY A 787 -10.26 -31.85 0.16
N TYR A 788 -11.11 -32.70 0.73
CA TYR A 788 -11.84 -33.74 -0.01
C TYR A 788 -13.26 -33.31 -0.38
N SER A 789 -13.73 -33.76 -1.55
CA SER A 789 -15.01 -33.32 -2.12
C SER A 789 -16.20 -34.13 -1.61
N ASN A 790 -17.28 -33.42 -1.27
CA ASN A 790 -18.59 -33.97 -0.95
C ASN A 790 -19.05 -35.00 -1.99
N GLN A 791 -19.72 -36.06 -1.53
CA GLN A 791 -20.44 -36.97 -2.44
C GLN A 791 -21.57 -36.29 -3.22
N ASP A 792 -21.72 -36.66 -4.50
CA ASP A 792 -22.84 -36.25 -5.36
C ASP A 792 -23.44 -37.43 -6.15
N VAL A 793 -24.08 -37.15 -7.30
CA VAL A 793 -24.75 -38.15 -8.14
C VAL A 793 -23.79 -38.92 -9.08
N ASN A 794 -22.57 -38.42 -9.27
CA ASN A 794 -21.52 -39.00 -10.12
C ASN A 794 -20.23 -39.35 -9.35
N TRP A 795 -20.08 -38.88 -8.11
CA TRP A 795 -18.93 -39.16 -7.25
C TRP A 795 -19.42 -39.61 -5.87
N SER A 796 -19.14 -40.86 -5.50
CA SER A 796 -19.56 -41.43 -4.22
C SER A 796 -18.38 -41.76 -3.30
N ILE A 797 -18.66 -42.03 -2.02
CA ILE A 797 -17.63 -42.43 -1.03
C ILE A 797 -16.86 -43.68 -1.51
N ALA A 798 -17.51 -44.56 -2.28
CA ALA A 798 -16.88 -45.74 -2.88
C ALA A 798 -16.01 -45.46 -4.12
N GLU A 799 -15.95 -44.21 -4.58
CA GLU A 799 -15.14 -43.73 -5.71
C GLU A 799 -14.02 -42.79 -5.26
N GLY A 800 -14.19 -42.12 -4.12
CA GLY A 800 -13.18 -41.26 -3.48
C GLY A 800 -13.74 -40.04 -2.74
N ALA A 801 -15.06 -39.83 -2.77
CA ALA A 801 -15.70 -38.70 -2.10
C ALA A 801 -15.57 -38.77 -0.58
N ASP A 802 -15.59 -37.61 0.06
CA ASP A 802 -15.60 -37.46 1.51
C ASP A 802 -16.76 -38.24 2.17
N ALA A 803 -16.39 -39.03 3.19
CA ALA A 803 -17.27 -39.82 4.03
C ALA A 803 -17.95 -39.01 5.16
N PHE A 804 -17.32 -37.95 5.68
CA PHE A 804 -17.82 -37.16 6.82
C PHE A 804 -17.81 -35.62 6.58
N PRO A 805 -18.66 -35.06 5.70
CA PRO A 805 -18.76 -33.60 5.37
C PRO A 805 -19.17 -32.61 6.49
N ALA A 806 -18.68 -32.80 7.71
CA ALA A 806 -18.83 -31.95 8.88
C ALA A 806 -17.75 -32.21 9.97
N ASP A 807 -16.71 -33.00 9.69
CA ASP A 807 -15.59 -33.30 10.58
C ASP A 807 -14.26 -33.25 9.77
N PRO A 808 -13.56 -32.10 9.74
CA PRO A 808 -12.37 -31.86 8.90
C PRO A 808 -11.11 -32.59 9.40
N THR A 809 -11.31 -33.74 10.04
CA THR A 809 -10.29 -34.68 10.47
C THR A 809 -10.52 -36.09 9.92
N GLN A 810 -11.65 -36.33 9.24
CA GLN A 810 -12.09 -37.63 8.74
C GLN A 810 -12.69 -37.52 7.34
N TRP A 811 -11.97 -37.97 6.31
CA TRP A 811 -12.46 -37.96 4.92
C TRP A 811 -12.72 -39.36 4.34
N ALA A 812 -12.28 -40.42 5.02
CA ALA A 812 -12.29 -41.79 4.50
C ALA A 812 -12.95 -42.78 5.45
N ASP A 813 -13.80 -43.65 4.89
CA ASP A 813 -14.45 -44.79 5.54
C ASP A 813 -14.33 -45.99 4.59
N THR A 814 -13.40 -46.91 4.89
CA THR A 814 -13.03 -48.01 3.99
C THR A 814 -14.01 -49.20 4.01
N ASP A 815 -14.82 -49.36 5.06
CA ASP A 815 -15.74 -50.51 5.20
C ASP A 815 -17.22 -50.17 5.49
N TYR A 816 -17.54 -48.88 5.61
CA TYR A 816 -18.86 -48.25 5.66
C TYR A 816 -19.63 -48.44 6.97
N ASP A 817 -18.94 -48.33 8.11
CA ASP A 817 -19.53 -48.43 9.44
C ASP A 817 -19.87 -47.07 10.10
N GLY A 818 -19.25 -45.97 9.64
CA GLY A 818 -19.45 -44.63 10.17
C GLY A 818 -18.38 -44.14 11.18
N TYR A 819 -17.22 -44.78 11.24
CA TYR A 819 -16.00 -44.24 11.86
C TYR A 819 -14.90 -44.04 10.81
N GLY A 820 -14.06 -43.01 10.99
CA GLY A 820 -13.13 -42.58 9.94
C GLY A 820 -11.71 -43.17 10.06
N ASP A 821 -11.14 -43.57 8.92
CA ASP A 821 -9.83 -44.25 8.79
C ASP A 821 -8.62 -43.43 9.31
N ASN A 822 -8.75 -42.10 9.48
CA ASN A 822 -7.61 -41.26 9.81
C ASN A 822 -7.26 -41.38 11.29
N ALA A 823 -6.26 -42.21 11.60
CA ALA A 823 -5.77 -42.54 12.95
C ALA A 823 -5.29 -41.36 13.85
N VAL A 824 -5.46 -40.10 13.43
CA VAL A 824 -5.20 -38.87 14.20
C VAL A 824 -6.42 -37.95 14.33
N GLY A 825 -7.53 -38.26 13.64
CA GLY A 825 -8.77 -37.49 13.67
C GLY A 825 -9.65 -37.78 14.88
N PHE A 826 -10.87 -37.25 14.85
CA PHE A 826 -11.89 -37.50 15.86
C PHE A 826 -12.45 -38.93 15.74
N GLN A 827 -12.63 -39.60 16.89
CA GLN A 827 -13.13 -40.98 17.02
C GLN A 827 -12.68 -41.94 15.90
N PRO A 828 -11.36 -42.09 15.67
CA PRO A 828 -10.85 -42.74 14.48
C PRO A 828 -11.03 -44.25 14.57
N ASP A 829 -11.34 -44.86 13.44
CA ASP A 829 -11.54 -46.30 13.36
C ASP A 829 -10.24 -47.04 13.70
N SER A 830 -10.36 -47.96 14.65
CA SER A 830 -9.31 -48.83 15.15
C SER A 830 -9.25 -50.17 14.41
N CYS A 831 -10.14 -50.43 13.46
CA CYS A 831 -10.36 -51.69 12.77
C CYS A 831 -10.31 -51.63 11.22
N THR A 832 -10.65 -50.51 10.57
CA THR A 832 -10.42 -50.00 9.16
C THR A 832 -10.66 -50.92 7.96
N LEU A 833 -11.02 -52.18 8.20
CA LEU A 833 -11.23 -53.23 7.21
C LEU A 833 -12.28 -54.27 7.69
N VAL A 834 -12.94 -53.98 8.83
CA VAL A 834 -13.80 -54.88 9.62
C VAL A 834 -14.90 -54.09 10.37
N ALA A 835 -15.79 -53.45 9.59
CA ALA A 835 -16.97 -52.71 10.02
C ALA A 835 -17.59 -53.18 11.36
N GLY A 836 -17.71 -52.22 12.29
CA GLY A 836 -18.08 -52.45 13.67
C GLY A 836 -19.16 -51.51 14.20
N ASN A 837 -19.12 -51.28 15.52
CA ASN A 837 -20.08 -50.44 16.25
C ASN A 837 -19.61 -50.00 17.65
N SER A 838 -18.45 -50.44 18.16
CA SER A 838 -17.95 -50.01 19.47
C SER A 838 -17.72 -48.49 19.53
N SER A 839 -17.95 -47.91 20.70
CA SER A 839 -18.04 -46.46 20.93
C SER A 839 -17.44 -45.98 22.27
N GLN A 840 -16.78 -46.85 23.05
CA GLN A 840 -16.14 -46.51 24.33
C GLN A 840 -14.61 -46.59 24.29
N ASP A 841 -14.03 -47.61 23.64
CA ASP A 841 -12.59 -47.89 23.63
C ASP A 841 -11.93 -47.75 22.25
N ARG A 842 -12.26 -48.66 21.33
CA ARG A 842 -11.75 -48.75 19.96
C ARG A 842 -12.93 -48.46 19.04
N PHE A 843 -13.08 -47.22 18.63
CA PHE A 843 -14.10 -46.83 17.65
C PHE A 843 -13.97 -47.67 16.37
N GLY A 844 -15.10 -48.00 15.74
CA GLY A 844 -15.19 -48.81 14.51
C GLY A 844 -14.85 -50.30 14.60
N CYS A 845 -14.54 -50.82 15.80
CA CYS A 845 -14.38 -52.27 15.99
C CYS A 845 -15.71 -53.00 16.23
N ILE A 846 -15.72 -54.31 16.00
CA ILE A 846 -16.87 -55.16 16.32
C ILE A 846 -17.19 -55.08 17.81
N ASP A 847 -18.46 -54.87 18.12
CA ASP A 847 -19.09 -54.96 19.44
C ASP A 847 -20.30 -55.89 19.27
N SER A 848 -20.17 -57.14 19.74
CA SER A 848 -21.05 -58.26 19.38
C SER A 848 -22.43 -58.22 20.05
N ASP A 849 -22.65 -57.41 21.09
CA ASP A 849 -23.94 -57.31 21.79
C ASP A 849 -24.55 -55.90 21.87
N GLY A 850 -23.77 -54.85 21.61
CA GLY A 850 -24.21 -53.47 21.44
C GLY A 850 -24.13 -52.61 22.69
N ASP A 851 -23.13 -52.81 23.56
CA ASP A 851 -22.91 -51.97 24.76
C ASP A 851 -21.90 -50.83 24.56
N GLY A 852 -21.06 -50.93 23.52
CA GLY A 852 -20.07 -49.94 23.12
C GLY A 852 -18.61 -50.31 23.41
N TRP A 853 -18.30 -51.39 24.14
CA TRP A 853 -16.93 -51.92 24.27
C TRP A 853 -16.61 -52.93 23.16
N SER A 854 -15.36 -52.97 22.71
CA SER A 854 -14.99 -53.76 21.52
C SER A 854 -14.56 -55.21 21.81
N ASP A 855 -15.03 -56.16 20.99
CA ASP A 855 -14.70 -57.60 21.03
C ASP A 855 -13.17 -57.84 21.10
N PRO A 856 -12.66 -58.67 22.03
CA PRO A 856 -11.24 -59.04 22.12
C PRO A 856 -10.68 -59.65 20.83
N GLY A 857 -10.02 -58.81 20.02
CA GLY A 857 -9.70 -59.11 18.63
C GLY A 857 -8.51 -58.32 18.08
N GLY A 858 -8.00 -58.72 16.91
CA GLY A 858 -6.87 -58.06 16.23
C GLY A 858 -5.49 -58.14 16.92
N GLY A 859 -5.44 -58.55 18.20
CA GLY A 859 -4.27 -58.46 19.06
C GLY A 859 -4.45 -57.50 20.25
N TYR A 860 -5.64 -56.91 20.39
CA TYR A 860 -6.14 -56.27 21.60
C TYR A 860 -6.82 -57.34 22.49
N THR A 861 -6.61 -57.30 23.80
CA THR A 861 -7.18 -58.27 24.75
C THR A 861 -7.96 -57.58 25.86
N VAL A 862 -8.70 -58.37 26.65
CA VAL A 862 -9.44 -57.89 27.83
C VAL A 862 -8.52 -57.10 28.77
N GLU A 863 -7.30 -57.60 29.02
CA GLU A 863 -6.32 -56.92 29.88
C GLU A 863 -5.73 -55.62 29.29
N GLN A 864 -6.16 -55.23 28.08
CA GLN A 864 -5.80 -53.98 27.41
C GLN A 864 -6.98 -53.00 27.30
N GLY A 865 -8.19 -53.41 27.69
CA GLY A 865 -9.42 -52.59 27.70
C GLY A 865 -10.56 -53.09 26.80
N GLY A 866 -10.37 -54.18 26.06
CA GLY A 866 -11.45 -54.80 25.28
C GLY A 866 -12.50 -55.45 26.17
N ASP A 867 -13.69 -55.70 25.62
CA ASP A 867 -14.83 -56.24 26.35
C ASP A 867 -14.51 -57.58 27.02
N ALA A 868 -14.81 -57.70 28.31
CA ALA A 868 -14.61 -58.90 29.12
C ALA A 868 -15.79 -59.88 29.09
N CYS A 869 -16.92 -59.50 28.47
CA CYS A 869 -18.21 -60.18 28.57
C CYS A 869 -18.92 -60.47 27.22
N ASP A 870 -18.44 -59.94 26.07
CA ASP A 870 -18.61 -60.21 24.60
C ASP A 870 -19.89 -60.84 24.01
N ALA A 871 -20.93 -61.05 24.81
CA ALA A 871 -22.27 -61.48 24.44
C ALA A 871 -23.35 -61.13 25.50
N ILE A 872 -23.04 -60.24 26.45
CA ILE A 872 -23.88 -59.82 27.58
C ILE A 872 -23.75 -58.30 27.81
N GLN A 873 -24.52 -57.52 27.05
CA GLN A 873 -24.58 -56.05 27.11
C GLN A 873 -24.48 -55.50 28.55
N GLY A 874 -23.37 -54.81 28.81
CA GLY A 874 -22.97 -54.32 30.12
C GLY A 874 -22.97 -52.80 30.25
N ALA A 875 -22.27 -52.34 31.27
CA ALA A 875 -21.96 -50.93 31.54
C ALA A 875 -20.69 -50.73 32.39
N SER A 876 -20.10 -51.80 32.96
CA SER A 876 -18.93 -51.70 33.80
C SER A 876 -17.68 -51.23 33.04
N TRP A 877 -16.79 -50.53 33.76
CA TRP A 877 -15.58 -49.88 33.23
C TRP A 877 -14.43 -49.77 34.25
N ARG A 878 -14.63 -50.25 35.48
CA ARG A 878 -13.74 -50.03 36.63
C ARG A 878 -12.79 -51.21 36.90
N ASP A 879 -13.27 -52.43 36.73
CA ASP A 879 -12.57 -53.70 36.98
C ASP A 879 -12.52 -54.59 35.72
N ARG A 880 -13.67 -54.72 35.04
CA ARG A 880 -13.86 -55.36 33.75
C ARG A 880 -14.68 -54.43 32.88
N ASN A 881 -14.29 -54.28 31.61
CA ASN A 881 -15.06 -53.50 30.65
C ASN A 881 -16.18 -54.37 30.05
N GLY A 882 -17.34 -53.78 29.78
CA GLY A 882 -18.45 -54.40 29.04
C GLY A 882 -19.29 -55.44 29.79
N CYS A 883 -19.13 -55.54 31.12
CA CYS A 883 -19.90 -56.48 31.92
C CYS A 883 -21.11 -55.83 32.61
N ALA A 884 -22.04 -56.67 33.07
CA ALA A 884 -23.20 -56.23 33.86
C ALA A 884 -22.77 -55.46 35.13
N ASP A 885 -23.56 -54.43 35.45
CA ASP A 885 -23.41 -53.50 36.56
C ASP A 885 -24.86 -53.09 36.95
N GLU A 886 -25.40 -53.63 38.07
CA GLU A 886 -26.82 -53.45 38.42
C GLU A 886 -27.17 -52.00 38.83
N ASP A 887 -26.24 -51.23 39.39
CA ASP A 887 -26.53 -49.91 40.00
C ASP A 887 -25.82 -48.71 39.38
N GLY A 888 -24.76 -48.93 38.59
CA GLY A 888 -24.13 -47.95 37.71
C GLY A 888 -22.90 -47.24 38.26
N ASP A 889 -22.18 -47.81 39.22
CA ASP A 889 -20.89 -47.23 39.65
C ASP A 889 -19.72 -47.56 38.71
N GLY A 890 -19.82 -48.62 37.91
CA GLY A 890 -18.79 -49.06 36.97
C GLY A 890 -18.03 -50.32 37.37
N ALA A 891 -18.18 -50.84 38.59
CA ALA A 891 -17.72 -52.18 38.95
C ALA A 891 -18.64 -53.26 38.36
N SER A 892 -18.10 -54.42 38.00
CA SER A 892 -18.89 -55.50 37.41
C SER A 892 -19.51 -56.45 38.43
N ASP A 893 -20.77 -56.83 38.17
CA ASP A 893 -21.53 -57.83 38.93
C ASP A 893 -20.71 -59.14 39.11
N PRO A 894 -20.74 -59.78 40.28
CA PRO A 894 -20.15 -61.10 40.48
C PRO A 894 -20.79 -62.19 39.58
N ASP A 895 -20.00 -62.79 38.69
CA ASP A 895 -20.32 -64.08 38.05
C ASP A 895 -19.57 -65.24 38.73
N PRO A 896 -20.12 -65.84 39.80
CA PRO A 896 -19.54 -67.02 40.44
C PRO A 896 -19.65 -68.31 39.59
N THR A 897 -20.13 -68.22 38.35
CA THR A 897 -20.38 -69.38 37.48
C THR A 897 -19.44 -69.45 36.28
N GLY A 898 -19.08 -68.33 35.65
CA GLY A 898 -18.30 -68.28 34.41
C GLY A 898 -18.91 -69.19 33.34
N SER A 899 -20.25 -69.13 33.18
CA SER A 899 -21.01 -70.26 32.62
C SER A 899 -21.75 -70.01 31.30
N ASP A 900 -21.73 -68.80 30.75
CA ASP A 900 -21.86 -68.62 29.30
C ASP A 900 -20.49 -68.63 28.62
N ALA A 901 -20.46 -68.87 27.31
CA ALA A 901 -19.23 -69.17 26.57
C ALA A 901 -18.35 -67.93 26.29
N SER A 902 -18.90 -66.73 26.48
CA SER A 902 -18.24 -65.42 26.41
C SER A 902 -17.52 -65.03 27.71
N ASN A 903 -18.18 -65.30 28.85
CA ASN A 903 -18.02 -64.61 30.15
C ASN A 903 -16.72 -64.93 30.93
N GLY A 904 -15.63 -65.30 30.24
CA GLY A 904 -14.31 -65.51 30.81
C GLY A 904 -14.22 -66.66 31.82
N SER A 905 -13.45 -66.45 32.89
CA SER A 905 -13.48 -67.28 34.09
C SER A 905 -14.38 -66.65 35.14
N ALA A 906 -15.00 -67.47 36.00
CA ALA A 906 -15.80 -66.97 37.13
C ALA A 906 -15.07 -65.85 37.89
N TRP A 907 -15.80 -64.77 38.12
CA TRP A 907 -15.34 -63.50 38.69
C TRP A 907 -16.17 -63.24 39.94
N VAL A 908 -15.53 -63.24 41.12
CA VAL A 908 -16.22 -62.96 42.38
C VAL A 908 -15.59 -61.77 43.09
N VAL A 909 -16.21 -61.31 44.18
CA VAL A 909 -15.71 -60.19 45.02
C VAL A 909 -14.22 -60.35 45.36
N GLY A 910 -13.80 -61.57 45.70
CA GLY A 910 -12.39 -61.88 46.00
C GLY A 910 -11.40 -61.85 44.82
N ASP A 911 -11.89 -61.68 43.59
CA ASP A 911 -11.08 -61.42 42.39
C ASP A 911 -11.12 -59.94 41.96
N GLY A 912 -12.14 -59.19 42.39
CA GLY A 912 -12.32 -57.76 42.08
C GLY A 912 -13.74 -57.32 41.66
N ALA A 913 -14.71 -58.24 41.66
CA ALA A 913 -16.12 -57.92 41.37
C ALA A 913 -16.76 -57.03 42.45
N ASP A 914 -17.87 -56.37 42.11
CA ASP A 914 -18.66 -55.58 43.06
C ASP A 914 -19.11 -56.41 44.29
N ALA A 915 -19.02 -55.79 45.46
CA ALA A 915 -19.42 -56.34 46.75
C ALA A 915 -20.84 -55.94 47.21
N PHE A 916 -21.45 -54.87 46.69
CA PHE A 916 -22.58 -54.18 47.32
C PHE A 916 -23.87 -54.00 46.49
N LEU A 917 -23.95 -54.57 45.28
CA LEU A 917 -25.12 -54.76 44.40
C LEU A 917 -26.40 -54.01 44.83
N GLY A 918 -26.57 -52.79 44.32
CA GLY A 918 -27.69 -51.90 44.62
C GLY A 918 -27.33 -50.63 45.39
N ASP A 919 -26.04 -50.37 45.62
CA ASP A 919 -25.51 -49.14 46.20
C ASP A 919 -24.32 -48.61 45.40
N ALA A 920 -24.62 -47.80 44.39
CA ALA A 920 -23.68 -47.18 43.45
C ALA A 920 -22.67 -46.17 44.07
N THR A 921 -22.35 -46.33 45.35
CA THR A 921 -21.31 -45.63 46.07
C THR A 921 -20.29 -46.58 46.72
N GLN A 922 -20.55 -47.88 46.75
CA GLN A 922 -19.73 -48.91 47.37
C GLN A 922 -19.49 -50.07 46.40
N TRP A 923 -18.22 -50.46 46.19
CA TRP A 923 -17.86 -51.56 45.28
C TRP A 923 -16.76 -52.48 45.83
N SER A 924 -16.29 -52.27 47.06
CA SER A 924 -15.10 -52.92 47.59
C SER A 924 -15.25 -53.21 49.08
N ASP A 925 -15.04 -54.47 49.46
CA ASP A 925 -15.02 -54.98 50.84
C ASP A 925 -13.69 -55.73 51.02
N SER A 926 -12.68 -55.07 51.57
CA SER A 926 -11.30 -55.57 51.60
C SER A 926 -11.03 -56.69 52.60
N ASP A 927 -11.93 -56.92 53.57
CA ASP A 927 -11.74 -57.95 54.61
C ASP A 927 -12.96 -58.87 54.88
N GLY A 928 -14.12 -58.55 54.31
CA GLY A 928 -15.28 -59.41 54.17
C GLY A 928 -16.35 -59.23 55.24
N ASP A 929 -16.46 -58.05 55.86
CA ASP A 929 -17.36 -57.79 56.99
C ASP A 929 -18.74 -57.24 56.60
N GLY A 930 -18.88 -56.68 55.40
CA GLY A 930 -20.12 -56.10 54.88
C GLY A 930 -20.31 -54.60 55.10
N PHE A 931 -19.27 -53.85 55.47
CA PHE A 931 -19.16 -52.40 55.28
C PHE A 931 -18.18 -52.10 54.14
N GLY A 932 -18.42 -51.02 53.40
CA GLY A 932 -17.68 -50.77 52.15
C GLY A 932 -16.48 -49.83 52.31
N ASP A 933 -15.36 -50.19 51.69
CA ASP A 933 -14.06 -49.50 51.77
C ASP A 933 -14.11 -48.03 51.27
N ASN A 934 -15.10 -47.66 50.44
CA ASN A 934 -15.12 -46.34 49.83
C ASN A 934 -15.46 -45.27 50.88
N PRO A 935 -14.67 -44.20 50.99
CA PRO A 935 -14.90 -43.17 52.00
C PRO A 935 -16.13 -42.31 51.69
N ALA A 936 -16.67 -41.68 52.74
CA ALA A 936 -17.74 -40.68 52.63
C ALA A 936 -17.45 -39.65 51.49
N PRO A 937 -18.41 -39.40 50.57
CA PRO A 937 -19.86 -39.44 50.78
C PRO A 937 -20.57 -40.76 50.45
N ALA A 938 -19.86 -41.88 50.28
CA ALA A 938 -20.49 -43.19 50.14
C ALA A 938 -21.40 -43.57 51.32
N THR A 939 -22.34 -44.49 51.06
CA THR A 939 -23.23 -45.09 52.07
C THR A 939 -22.41 -45.93 53.06
N ASP A 940 -22.76 -45.81 54.34
CA ASP A 940 -22.27 -46.62 55.47
C ASP A 940 -20.79 -47.10 55.33
N PRO A 941 -19.84 -46.16 55.18
CA PRO A 941 -18.47 -46.47 54.80
C PRO A 941 -17.65 -46.99 55.98
N ASP A 942 -16.80 -47.99 55.72
CA ASP A 942 -15.95 -48.59 56.74
C ASP A 942 -14.88 -47.61 57.26
N GLY A 943 -14.70 -47.60 58.58
CA GLY A 943 -13.65 -46.88 59.30
C GLY A 943 -12.40 -47.70 59.63
N CYS A 944 -12.36 -48.97 59.23
CA CYS A 944 -11.26 -49.92 59.38
C CYS A 944 -10.75 -50.71 58.11
N PRO A 945 -10.88 -50.28 56.82
CA PRO A 945 -10.80 -51.09 55.56
C PRO A 945 -9.68 -52.14 55.37
N SER A 946 -9.62 -53.18 56.22
CA SER A 946 -8.49 -54.11 56.41
C SER A 946 -8.54 -54.92 57.73
N GLN A 947 -9.50 -54.67 58.63
CA GLN A 947 -9.63 -55.25 59.97
C GLN A 947 -11.09 -55.55 60.37
N PHE A 948 -11.77 -56.42 59.62
CA PHE A 948 -13.07 -57.07 59.90
C PHE A 948 -13.70 -56.73 61.25
N GLY A 949 -14.84 -56.05 61.20
CA GLY A 949 -15.58 -55.59 62.34
C GLY A 949 -17.06 -56.02 62.37
N ASP A 950 -17.78 -55.45 63.33
CA ASP A 950 -19.24 -55.44 63.41
C ASP A 950 -19.80 -54.24 64.20
N SER A 951 -18.96 -53.23 64.50
CA SER A 951 -19.40 -51.95 65.05
C SER A 951 -20.33 -51.20 64.09
N SER A 952 -21.37 -50.58 64.63
CA SER A 952 -22.49 -50.03 63.86
C SER A 952 -23.12 -48.76 64.45
N ALA A 953 -22.53 -48.19 65.52
CA ALA A 953 -23.05 -46.99 66.19
C ALA A 953 -22.16 -45.74 66.08
N ASP A 954 -20.85 -45.89 65.87
CA ASP A 954 -19.86 -44.81 65.88
C ASP A 954 -18.99 -44.76 64.61
N ARG A 955 -18.15 -45.76 64.43
CA ARG A 955 -17.22 -45.96 63.32
C ARG A 955 -17.51 -47.35 62.80
N LEU A 956 -18.12 -47.41 61.61
CA LEU A 956 -18.61 -48.64 61.01
C LEU A 956 -17.45 -49.57 60.61
N GLY A 957 -17.73 -50.87 60.47
CA GLY A 957 -16.78 -51.91 60.02
C GLY A 957 -15.52 -52.12 60.88
N CYS A 958 -15.53 -51.63 62.12
CA CYS A 958 -14.43 -51.80 63.04
C CYS A 958 -14.69 -52.92 64.07
N PRO A 959 -13.62 -53.51 64.65
CA PRO A 959 -13.76 -54.54 65.67
C PRO A 959 -14.54 -54.02 66.88
N ASP A 960 -15.60 -54.73 67.27
CA ASP A 960 -16.30 -54.60 68.55
C ASP A 960 -16.03 -55.88 69.35
N THR A 961 -15.18 -55.81 70.38
CA THR A 961 -14.74 -57.00 71.10
C THR A 961 -15.85 -57.68 71.94
N ASP A 962 -16.96 -57.01 72.24
CA ASP A 962 -18.01 -57.56 73.13
C ASP A 962 -19.48 -57.47 72.68
N GLY A 963 -19.77 -56.77 71.56
CA GLY A 963 -21.05 -56.77 70.84
C GLY A 963 -22.05 -55.71 71.33
N ASP A 964 -21.55 -54.55 71.78
CA ASP A 964 -22.33 -53.40 72.26
C ASP A 964 -22.71 -52.40 71.15
N THR A 965 -22.12 -52.53 69.96
CA THR A 965 -22.22 -51.75 68.70
C THR A 965 -21.24 -50.58 68.52
N TYR A 966 -20.38 -50.30 69.50
CA TYR A 966 -19.34 -49.27 69.41
C TYR A 966 -17.95 -49.88 69.13
N SER A 967 -17.10 -49.17 68.38
CA SER A 967 -15.79 -49.67 67.95
C SER A 967 -14.74 -49.69 69.08
N ASP A 968 -13.89 -50.71 69.07
CA ASP A 968 -12.69 -50.81 69.92
C ASP A 968 -11.78 -49.57 69.70
N PRO A 969 -11.24 -48.96 70.78
CA PRO A 969 -10.36 -47.80 70.69
C PRO A 969 -8.95 -48.18 70.19
N ASP A 970 -8.50 -47.54 69.12
CA ASP A 970 -7.20 -47.80 68.49
C ASP A 970 -6.26 -46.56 68.50
N ALA A 971 -5.32 -46.50 67.55
CA ALA A 971 -4.33 -45.42 67.45
C ALA A 971 -4.80 -44.18 66.66
N GLY A 972 -5.91 -44.28 65.94
CA GLY A 972 -6.53 -43.22 65.14
C GLY A 972 -7.91 -42.77 65.68
N PHE A 973 -8.67 -43.67 66.31
CA PHE A 973 -9.97 -43.37 66.91
C PHE A 973 -10.03 -43.90 68.35
N GLY A 974 -10.12 -42.99 69.33
CA GLY A 974 -10.06 -43.32 70.76
C GLY A 974 -11.32 -42.89 71.52
N THR A 975 -11.30 -43.10 72.83
CA THR A 975 -12.44 -42.86 73.73
C THR A 975 -12.76 -41.38 73.95
N ALA A 976 -11.94 -40.47 73.44
CA ALA A 976 -12.22 -39.03 73.40
C ALA A 976 -12.87 -38.61 72.06
N GLU A 977 -12.75 -39.44 71.04
CA GLU A 977 -13.24 -39.24 69.68
C GLU A 977 -14.60 -39.94 69.46
N GLY A 978 -14.84 -41.08 70.11
CA GLY A 978 -16.15 -41.75 70.17
C GLY A 978 -16.12 -43.25 70.50
N ALA A 979 -14.96 -43.91 70.38
CA ALA A 979 -14.80 -45.34 70.60
C ALA A 979 -15.10 -45.79 72.04
N ASP A 980 -15.38 -47.08 72.19
CA ASP A 980 -15.79 -47.68 73.46
C ASP A 980 -14.73 -47.51 74.58
N ALA A 981 -15.18 -47.03 75.73
CA ALA A 981 -14.39 -46.89 76.94
C ALA A 981 -14.19 -48.21 77.74
N PHE A 982 -14.91 -49.28 77.41
CA PHE A 982 -14.95 -50.54 78.16
C PHE A 982 -14.99 -51.86 77.32
N PRO A 983 -14.03 -52.15 76.41
CA PRO A 983 -14.15 -53.17 75.33
C PRO A 983 -14.17 -54.65 75.72
N ASN A 984 -14.72 -54.98 76.88
CA ASN A 984 -14.86 -56.30 77.49
C ASN A 984 -16.14 -56.37 78.39
N ASP A 985 -17.03 -55.39 78.37
CA ASP A 985 -18.29 -55.29 79.14
C ASP A 985 -19.40 -54.59 78.32
N GLY A 986 -19.95 -55.34 77.35
CA GLY A 986 -21.05 -54.96 76.44
C GLY A 986 -22.41 -54.74 77.10
N THR A 987 -22.40 -53.97 78.18
CA THR A 987 -23.56 -53.37 78.83
C THR A 987 -23.41 -51.85 78.98
N GLN A 988 -22.28 -51.26 78.58
CA GLN A 988 -21.96 -49.84 78.78
C GLN A 988 -20.70 -49.34 78.02
N TRP A 989 -20.88 -48.71 76.85
CA TRP A 989 -19.79 -48.10 76.06
C TRP A 989 -19.16 -46.79 76.58
N ALA A 990 -19.85 -46.04 77.45
CA ALA A 990 -19.46 -44.68 77.85
C ALA A 990 -19.58 -44.40 79.35
N ASP A 991 -18.87 -43.38 79.84
CA ASP A 991 -18.75 -43.06 81.28
C ASP A 991 -19.78 -42.06 81.86
N GLN A 992 -20.89 -41.78 81.14
CA GLN A 992 -21.87 -40.71 81.47
C GLN A 992 -23.34 -41.15 81.55
#